data_AF-A0A8D1ZSR1-F1
#
_entry.id   AF-A0A8D1ZSR1-F1
#
_cell.length_a   1.000
_cell.length_b   1.000
_cell.length_c   1.000
_cell.angle_alpha   90.00
_cell.angle_beta   90.00
_cell.angle_gamma   90.00
#
_symmetry.space_group_name_H-M   'P 1'
#
loop_
_entity.id
_entity.type
_entity.pdbx_description
1 polymer ?
#
loop_
_entity_poly.entity_id
_entity_poly.type
_entity_poly.pdbx_seq_one_letter_code
_entity_poly.pdbx_strand_id
1 'polypeptide(L)'
;MDSQKEALQRIITTLANKNDEIQNFIDTLNQTLKGVQENSSNILSELDEEFDSLYSILDEVKESMVNTIKQEQARKSQELQSQLSQCNNALENSEELLEFATRSLDIKEPEEFSKAARQIKDRVTMASAFRLSLKPKVSDNMTHLMVDFSQERQILQTLKFLPVPKAPEIDPVECLVADNTVTVAWKMPEEDNKIDHFILEYRKTNFDGLPRVKDERCWEIIDNIKGTEYTLSGLKFDSKYMNFRVRACNKAVAGEYSDPVTLETKALNFSLDNSSSHLNLRVEDTCVEWDPTGGKGQESKIKGKENKGRSGTPSPKRTSIGSRPPAVRGSRDRFTGESYTVLGDTAIESGQHYWEVKAQKDCKSYSVGVAYKTLGKFDQLGKTNTSWCIHVNNWLQNTFAAKHNNKVKALDVTVPEKIGVFCDFDGGQLSFYDANSKQLLYSFKTKFTQPVLPGFMVWCGGLSLNTGMQVPSAVRTLQKSENGMTGSASSLNNITQKQESLLTQKDETNRVAFKRQPNEHCRLMSRINKNVILALLTLTSSAFLLFQLYYYKHYLSAKNGASLSKHKGSRVGFDGTQWRAVKKFIMLTSSQNVPVFLIDPLILELIDKSFEQVKNVSHGSTSECKFFCVPRDFTAFALQYHLWKNEEGWFRIAENMGFQCLKIESKDPRLDGIDSLSGTEIPLHYICKLASHAIHLVVFYERSGNYLWHGHLRLKGHIDKKFVPFRKLQFGRYPGAFDRPELQQITVDGLEVLIPKNPMHFLEEVPHSRFIECRYKEARAFFQQYLDDNTVEAMAFRKSAKELLQLAAKTLRKLGVRFWLSSGTCLGWYRQCNIISYSKDVDLGIFIKDYKSDIISAFQDAGLPLKHKFGKVEDSLELSFQGKDDVKLDIFFFYEETDHMWNGGTQAKTGKKFKYLFPKFTLCWTEFVDMKVHVPCETIEYIEANYGKTWKIPVKTWDWKRSPPNVRPNGVWPISEWDEVIQLY
;
A
#
# COMPACT_ATOMS: atom_id res chain seq x y z
N MET A 1 54.84 6.49 68.96
CA MET A 1 55.21 7.36 67.83
C MET A 1 54.97 6.65 66.49
N ASP A 2 55.40 5.40 66.32
CA ASP A 2 55.26 4.68 65.03
C ASP A 2 53.82 4.33 64.65
N SER A 3 52.97 3.97 65.62
CA SER A 3 51.52 3.77 65.37
C SER A 3 50.82 5.05 64.88
N GLN A 4 51.23 6.23 65.36
CA GLN A 4 50.69 7.51 64.89
C GLN A 4 51.19 7.85 63.48
N LYS A 5 52.44 7.47 63.14
CA LYS A 5 52.98 7.61 61.77
C LYS A 5 52.25 6.70 60.78
N GLU A 6 51.96 5.44 61.12
CA GLU A 6 51.18 4.54 60.24
C GLU A 6 49.74 5.02 60.03
N ALA A 7 49.08 5.53 61.07
CA ALA A 7 47.75 6.10 60.95
C ALA A 7 47.75 7.33 60.02
N LEU A 8 48.74 8.21 60.18
CA LEU A 8 48.93 9.38 59.30
C LEU A 8 49.23 8.94 57.86
N GLN A 9 50.04 7.90 57.64
CA GLN A 9 50.34 7.36 56.31
C GLN A 9 49.06 6.84 55.62
N ARG A 10 48.18 6.12 56.34
CA ARG A 10 46.89 5.65 55.80
C ARG A 10 45.96 6.80 55.45
N ILE A 11 45.92 7.85 56.27
CA ILE A 11 45.15 9.07 55.98
C ILE A 11 45.69 9.74 54.73
N ILE A 12 47.01 9.89 54.59
CA ILE A 12 47.66 10.48 53.41
C ILE A 12 47.33 9.66 52.15
N THR A 13 47.43 8.32 52.19
CA THR A 13 47.08 7.47 51.04
C THR A 13 45.59 7.58 50.67
N THR A 14 44.70 7.67 51.66
CA THR A 14 43.26 7.85 51.42
C THR A 14 42.98 9.22 50.80
N LEU A 15 43.66 10.27 51.26
CA LEU A 15 43.57 11.62 50.70
C LEU A 15 44.11 11.67 49.27
N ALA A 16 45.22 10.99 48.99
CA ALA A 16 45.79 10.89 47.64
C ALA A 16 44.82 10.20 46.67
N ASN A 17 44.27 9.04 47.04
CA ASN A 17 43.27 8.35 46.22
C ASN A 17 42.01 9.20 45.98
N LYS A 18 41.57 9.96 47.01
CA LYS A 18 40.43 10.88 46.85
C LYS A 18 40.75 12.07 45.96
N ASN A 19 41.97 12.62 46.03
CA ASN A 19 42.41 13.66 45.11
C ASN A 19 42.46 13.14 43.66
N ASP A 20 42.91 11.91 43.44
CA ASP A 20 42.92 11.30 42.10
C ASP A 20 41.49 11.06 41.56
N GLU A 21 40.56 10.59 42.41
CA GLU A 21 39.13 10.50 42.05
C GLU A 21 38.52 11.86 41.68
N ILE A 22 38.84 12.91 42.46
CA ILE A 22 38.37 14.27 42.20
C ILE A 22 38.97 14.79 40.90
N GLN A 23 40.25 14.54 40.63
CA GLN A 23 40.90 14.96 39.38
C GLN A 23 40.27 14.30 38.16
N ASN A 24 40.03 12.98 38.22
CA ASN A 24 39.33 12.24 37.15
C ASN A 24 37.90 12.77 36.94
N PHE A 25 37.21 13.14 38.02
CA PHE A 25 35.88 13.74 37.93
C PHE A 25 35.92 15.14 37.30
N ILE A 26 36.90 15.98 37.66
CA ILE A 26 37.13 17.27 37.02
C ILE A 26 37.38 17.11 35.52
N ASP A 27 38.21 16.13 35.12
CA ASP A 27 38.49 15.86 33.71
C ASP A 27 37.23 15.41 32.96
N THR A 28 36.40 14.57 33.59
CA THR A 28 35.08 14.15 33.06
C THR A 28 34.14 15.35 32.89
N LEU A 29 34.09 16.26 33.88
CA LEU A 29 33.29 17.49 33.81
C LEU A 29 33.78 18.42 32.70
N ASN A 30 35.09 18.59 32.55
CA ASN A 30 35.67 19.40 31.48
C ASN A 30 35.36 18.82 30.09
N GLN A 31 35.45 17.51 29.94
CA GLN A 31 35.10 16.83 28.68
C GLN A 31 33.60 16.97 28.37
N THR A 32 32.75 16.83 29.38
CA THR A 32 31.30 17.04 29.24
C THR A 32 30.98 18.49 28.86
N LEU A 33 31.62 19.46 29.50
CA LEU A 33 31.45 20.89 29.21
C LEU A 33 31.86 21.21 27.77
N LYS A 34 33.01 20.69 27.33
CA LYS A 34 33.47 20.83 25.94
C LYS A 34 32.48 20.21 24.96
N GLY A 35 31.96 19.01 25.26
CA GLY A 35 30.92 18.37 24.46
C GLY A 35 29.63 19.20 24.37
N VAL A 36 29.20 19.83 25.46
CA VAL A 36 28.03 20.74 25.45
C VAL A 36 28.30 21.96 24.57
N GLN A 37 29.49 22.56 24.66
CA GLN A 37 29.87 23.72 23.85
C GLN A 37 29.89 23.37 22.35
N GLU A 38 30.55 22.29 21.96
CA GLU A 38 30.63 21.83 20.56
C GLU A 38 29.23 21.47 20.02
N ASN A 39 28.44 20.70 20.76
CA ASN A 39 27.08 20.34 20.36
C ASN A 39 26.19 21.57 20.21
N SER A 40 26.26 22.54 21.13
CA SER A 40 25.48 23.77 21.02
C SER A 40 25.84 24.59 19.79
N SER A 41 27.13 24.67 19.44
CA SER A 41 27.59 25.36 18.23
C SER A 41 27.08 24.68 16.97
N ASN A 42 27.07 23.35 16.93
CA ASN A 42 26.57 22.59 15.78
C ASN A 42 25.06 22.82 15.58
N ILE A 43 24.26 22.72 16.66
CA ILE A 43 22.81 22.94 16.59
C ILE A 43 22.47 24.39 16.17
N LEU A 44 23.27 25.38 16.59
CA LEU A 44 23.11 26.75 16.11
C LEU A 44 23.36 26.86 14.60
N SER A 45 24.41 26.22 14.08
CA SER A 45 24.71 26.19 12.64
C SER A 45 23.59 25.50 11.84
N GLU A 46 23.09 24.35 12.31
CA GLU A 46 21.97 23.64 11.67
C GLU A 46 20.69 24.48 11.65
N LEU A 47 20.41 25.21 12.73
CA LEU A 47 19.26 26.12 12.78
C LEU A 47 19.38 27.23 11.74
N ASP A 48 20.55 27.84 11.60
CA ASP A 48 20.81 28.89 10.61
C ASP A 48 20.64 28.34 9.18
N GLU A 49 21.17 27.14 8.88
CA GLU A 49 21.03 26.48 7.57
C GLU A 49 19.56 26.21 7.21
N GLU A 50 18.73 25.77 8.16
CA GLU A 50 17.30 25.54 7.94
C GLU A 50 16.54 26.86 7.64
N PHE A 51 16.89 27.95 8.33
CA PHE A 51 16.33 29.26 8.04
C PHE A 51 16.79 29.81 6.67
N ASP A 52 18.06 29.64 6.31
CA ASP A 52 18.58 30.03 5.00
C ASP A 52 17.88 29.27 3.87
N SER A 53 17.61 27.98 4.06
CA SER A 53 16.80 27.19 3.13
C SER A 53 15.40 27.77 2.95
N LEU A 54 14.73 28.12 4.04
CA LEU A 54 13.40 28.74 4.01
C LEU A 54 13.41 30.10 3.30
N TYR A 55 14.44 30.92 3.52
CA TYR A 55 14.60 32.19 2.83
C TYR A 55 14.79 32.01 1.32
N SER A 56 15.60 31.03 0.90
CA SER A 56 15.81 30.71 -0.53
C SER A 56 14.50 30.36 -1.22
N ILE A 57 13.68 29.52 -0.59
CA ILE A 57 12.36 29.13 -1.14
C ILE A 57 11.45 30.36 -1.28
N LEU A 58 11.41 31.23 -0.26
CA LEU A 58 10.60 32.44 -0.29
C LEU A 58 11.03 33.39 -1.42
N ASP A 59 12.35 33.52 -1.66
CA ASP A 59 12.86 34.35 -2.75
C ASP A 59 12.55 33.74 -4.14
N GLU A 60 12.67 32.42 -4.32
CA GLU A 60 12.27 31.75 -5.56
C GLU A 60 10.77 31.95 -5.88
N VAL A 61 9.91 31.80 -4.87
CA VAL A 61 8.45 32.03 -5.01
C VAL A 61 8.18 33.47 -5.41
N LYS A 62 8.85 34.43 -4.76
CA LYS A 62 8.75 35.85 -5.09
C LYS A 62 9.18 36.14 -6.52
N GLU A 63 10.31 35.60 -6.98
CA GLU A 63 10.77 35.79 -8.36
C GLU A 63 9.77 35.23 -9.37
N SER A 64 9.22 34.03 -9.12
CA SER A 64 8.20 33.41 -9.96
C SER A 64 6.93 34.27 -10.08
N MET A 65 6.44 34.80 -8.95
CA MET A 65 5.27 35.69 -8.93
C MET A 65 5.55 37.00 -9.68
N VAL A 66 6.72 37.60 -9.49
CA VAL A 66 7.13 38.82 -10.20
C VAL A 66 7.19 38.59 -11.71
N ASN A 67 7.71 37.44 -12.14
CA ASN A 67 7.78 37.09 -13.56
C ASN A 67 6.38 36.93 -14.18
N THR A 68 5.45 36.33 -13.44
CA THR A 68 4.04 36.19 -13.89
C THR A 68 3.39 37.56 -14.10
N ILE A 69 3.58 38.50 -13.16
CA ILE A 69 3.05 39.87 -13.29
C ILE A 69 3.66 40.58 -14.50
N LYS A 70 4.98 40.48 -14.68
CA LYS A 70 5.69 41.09 -15.83
C LYS A 70 5.21 40.53 -17.17
N GLN A 71 4.99 39.22 -17.27
CA GLN A 71 4.48 38.58 -18.50
C GLN A 71 3.07 39.06 -18.83
N GLU A 72 2.18 39.13 -17.84
CA GLU A 72 0.80 39.59 -18.06
C GLU A 72 0.74 41.07 -18.43
N GLN A 73 1.60 41.90 -17.82
CA GLN A 73 1.79 43.30 -18.22
C GLN A 73 2.25 43.41 -19.68
N ALA A 74 3.27 42.65 -20.08
CA ALA A 74 3.81 42.67 -21.45
C ALA A 74 2.74 42.24 -22.46
N ARG A 75 2.01 41.16 -22.19
CA ARG A 75 0.95 40.63 -23.06
C ARG A 75 -0.16 41.66 -23.28
N LYS A 76 -0.68 42.27 -22.21
CA LYS A 76 -1.74 43.29 -22.32
C LYS A 76 -1.25 44.54 -23.04
N SER A 77 -0.03 44.98 -22.76
CA SER A 77 0.58 46.16 -23.40
C SER A 77 0.75 45.95 -24.91
N GLN A 78 1.22 44.76 -25.32
CA GLN A 78 1.40 44.42 -26.73
C GLN A 78 0.07 44.39 -27.50
N GLU A 79 -1.00 43.84 -26.91
CA GLU A 79 -2.32 43.81 -27.56
C GLU A 79 -2.89 45.22 -27.74
N LEU A 80 -2.74 46.10 -26.74
CA LEU A 80 -3.15 47.50 -26.83
C LEU A 80 -2.34 48.27 -27.87
N GLN A 81 -1.01 48.09 -27.91
CA GLN A 81 -0.14 48.72 -28.91
C GLN A 81 -0.50 48.27 -30.33
N SER A 82 -0.79 46.98 -30.52
CA SER A 82 -1.23 46.45 -31.81
C SER A 82 -2.57 47.06 -32.24
N GLN A 83 -3.55 47.15 -31.32
CA GLN A 83 -4.84 47.77 -31.60
C GLN A 83 -4.68 49.27 -31.93
N LEU A 84 -3.80 49.98 -31.22
CA LEU A 84 -3.54 51.40 -31.44
C LEU A 84 -2.91 51.65 -32.82
N SER A 85 -1.95 50.83 -33.24
CA SER A 85 -1.38 50.89 -34.59
C SER A 85 -2.43 50.65 -35.68
N GLN A 86 -3.32 49.67 -35.49
CA GLN A 86 -4.42 49.39 -36.44
C GLN A 86 -5.40 50.56 -36.54
N CYS A 87 -5.75 51.19 -35.41
CA CYS A 87 -6.61 52.37 -35.40
C CYS A 87 -5.96 53.57 -36.08
N ASN A 88 -4.68 53.85 -35.80
CA ASN A 88 -3.95 54.95 -36.44
C ASN A 88 -3.88 54.80 -37.96
N ASN A 89 -3.52 53.59 -38.44
CA ASN A 89 -3.46 53.33 -39.88
C ASN A 89 -4.83 53.48 -40.54
N ALA A 90 -5.91 53.03 -39.89
CA ALA A 90 -7.26 53.18 -40.45
C ALA A 90 -7.75 54.64 -40.44
N LEU A 91 -7.35 55.41 -39.43
CA LEU A 91 -7.65 56.84 -39.33
C LEU A 91 -6.95 57.61 -40.46
N GLU A 92 -5.65 57.43 -40.64
CA GLU A 92 -4.85 58.06 -41.70
C GLU A 92 -5.43 57.77 -43.09
N ASN A 93 -5.74 56.51 -43.39
CA ASN A 93 -6.39 56.12 -44.65
C ASN A 93 -7.77 56.77 -44.85
N SER A 94 -8.51 57.01 -43.76
CA SER A 94 -9.83 57.64 -43.83
C SER A 94 -9.71 59.15 -44.03
N GLU A 95 -8.72 59.79 -43.42
CA GLU A 95 -8.40 61.21 -43.62
C GLU A 95 -7.98 61.49 -45.06
N GLU A 96 -7.10 60.67 -45.64
CA GLU A 96 -6.71 60.76 -47.05
C GLU A 96 -7.90 60.61 -48.00
N LEU A 97 -8.79 59.65 -47.71
CA LEU A 97 -9.99 59.43 -48.51
C LEU A 97 -10.98 60.59 -48.41
N LEU A 98 -11.12 61.17 -47.22
CA LEU A 98 -11.95 62.34 -46.97
C LEU A 98 -11.41 63.57 -47.72
N GLU A 99 -10.10 63.76 -47.70
CA GLU A 99 -9.44 64.85 -48.43
C GLU A 99 -9.61 64.69 -49.94
N PHE A 100 -9.41 63.47 -50.48
CA PHE A 100 -9.66 63.17 -51.89
C PHE A 100 -11.12 63.41 -52.29
N ALA A 101 -12.07 63.02 -51.44
CA ALA A 101 -13.50 63.26 -51.67
C ALA A 101 -13.84 64.75 -51.68
N THR A 102 -13.24 65.52 -50.75
CA THR A 102 -13.45 66.97 -50.65
C THR A 102 -12.93 67.70 -51.88
N ARG A 103 -11.70 67.39 -52.32
CA ARG A 103 -11.11 67.99 -53.54
C ARG A 103 -11.90 67.62 -54.81
N SER A 104 -12.51 66.43 -54.84
CA SER A 104 -13.30 65.97 -55.97
C SER A 104 -14.63 66.74 -56.14
N LEU A 105 -15.12 67.42 -55.10
CA LEU A 105 -16.33 68.25 -55.17
C LEU A 105 -16.14 69.52 -56.03
N ASP A 106 -14.90 69.95 -56.25
CA ASP A 106 -14.57 71.15 -57.03
C ASP A 106 -14.41 70.87 -58.54
N ILE A 107 -14.55 69.61 -58.97
CA ILE A 107 -14.44 69.21 -60.39
C ILE A 107 -15.66 69.72 -61.16
N LYS A 108 -15.41 70.56 -62.18
CA LYS A 108 -16.46 71.20 -62.99
C LYS A 108 -16.89 70.38 -64.22
N GLU A 109 -16.07 69.42 -64.65
CA GLU A 109 -16.38 68.56 -65.79
C GLU A 109 -17.18 67.30 -65.37
N PRO A 110 -18.36 67.04 -65.98
CA PRO A 110 -19.25 65.95 -65.54
C PRO A 110 -18.66 64.54 -65.64
N GLU A 111 -17.86 64.27 -66.68
CA GLU A 111 -17.28 62.94 -66.88
C GLU A 111 -16.17 62.63 -65.87
N GLU A 112 -15.32 63.62 -65.57
CA GLU A 112 -14.25 63.49 -64.58
C GLU A 112 -14.81 63.36 -63.16
N PHE A 113 -15.85 64.13 -62.83
CA PHE A 113 -16.54 64.01 -61.54
C PHE A 113 -17.15 62.61 -61.36
N SER A 114 -17.82 62.08 -62.39
CA SER A 114 -18.40 60.73 -62.37
C SER A 114 -17.34 59.62 -62.18
N LYS A 115 -16.13 59.84 -62.69
CA LYS A 115 -15.00 58.92 -62.49
C LYS A 115 -14.46 58.99 -61.06
N ALA A 116 -14.27 60.20 -60.51
CA ALA A 116 -13.84 60.40 -59.13
C ALA A 116 -14.87 59.87 -58.11
N ALA A 117 -16.16 60.11 -58.34
CA ALA A 117 -17.25 59.62 -57.50
C ALA A 117 -17.31 58.08 -57.44
N ARG A 118 -17.05 57.38 -58.56
CA ARG A 118 -16.93 55.91 -58.57
C ARG A 118 -15.75 55.42 -57.74
N GLN A 119 -14.58 56.05 -57.88
CA GLN A 119 -13.40 55.69 -57.10
C GLN A 119 -13.58 55.90 -55.59
N ILE A 120 -14.24 56.99 -55.18
CA ILE A 120 -14.59 57.25 -53.78
C ILE A 120 -15.55 56.18 -53.27
N LYS A 121 -16.61 55.87 -54.04
CA LYS A 121 -17.58 54.83 -53.68
C LYS A 121 -16.90 53.49 -53.43
N ASP A 122 -16.01 53.05 -54.31
CA ASP A 122 -15.31 51.77 -54.16
C ASP A 122 -14.37 51.77 -52.94
N ARG A 123 -13.65 52.88 -52.71
CA ARG A 123 -12.74 53.03 -51.55
C ARG A 123 -13.47 53.11 -50.22
N VAL A 124 -14.60 53.82 -50.14
CA VAL A 124 -15.41 53.93 -48.92
C VAL A 124 -15.99 52.57 -48.52
N THR A 125 -16.48 51.79 -49.50
CA THR A 125 -17.07 50.46 -49.25
C THR A 125 -16.03 49.47 -48.70
N MET A 126 -14.75 49.69 -48.98
CA MET A 126 -13.64 48.85 -48.55
C MET A 126 -12.83 49.42 -47.36
N ALA A 127 -13.17 50.61 -46.86
CA ALA A 127 -12.40 51.29 -45.83
C ALA A 127 -12.42 50.50 -44.50
N SER A 128 -11.22 50.27 -43.96
CA SER A 128 -10.99 49.52 -42.72
C SER A 128 -11.63 50.19 -41.50
N ALA A 129 -11.79 51.52 -41.52
CA ALA A 129 -12.41 52.28 -40.43
C ALA A 129 -13.84 51.84 -40.08
N PHE A 130 -14.64 51.40 -41.05
CA PHE A 130 -16.01 50.93 -40.80
C PHE A 130 -16.08 49.52 -40.20
N ARG A 131 -14.94 48.82 -40.10
CA ARG A 131 -14.86 47.45 -39.57
C ARG A 131 -14.11 47.37 -38.23
N LEU A 132 -13.63 48.49 -37.70
CA LEU A 132 -12.90 48.53 -36.44
C LEU A 132 -13.83 48.50 -35.21
N SER A 133 -13.40 47.77 -34.18
CA SER A 133 -14.02 47.81 -32.85
C SER A 133 -13.39 48.93 -32.02
N LEU A 134 -14.21 49.87 -31.55
CA LEU A 134 -13.80 51.00 -30.71
C LEU A 134 -13.76 50.67 -29.20
N LYS A 135 -13.77 49.37 -28.85
CA LYS A 135 -13.60 48.92 -27.46
C LYS A 135 -12.18 48.37 -27.25
N PRO A 136 -11.50 48.72 -26.15
CA PRO A 136 -10.22 48.10 -25.81
C PRO A 136 -10.35 46.57 -25.77
N LYS A 137 -9.45 45.87 -26.44
CA LYS A 137 -9.46 44.40 -26.48
C LYS A 137 -9.08 43.75 -25.14
N VAL A 138 -8.43 44.50 -24.25
CA VAL A 138 -8.03 44.04 -22.91
C VAL A 138 -8.40 45.08 -21.86
N SER A 139 -8.70 44.61 -20.64
CA SER A 139 -8.92 45.46 -19.46
C SER A 139 -7.60 45.71 -18.72
N ASP A 140 -7.53 46.86 -18.05
CA ASP A 140 -6.47 47.27 -17.11
C ASP A 140 -6.47 46.48 -15.78
N ASN A 141 -7.53 45.72 -15.47
CA ASN A 141 -7.64 45.00 -14.21
C ASN A 141 -6.58 43.89 -14.03
N MET A 142 -5.77 43.97 -12.98
CA MET A 142 -4.79 42.94 -12.58
C MET A 142 -5.03 42.36 -11.17
N THR A 143 -6.20 42.62 -10.57
CA THR A 143 -6.53 42.21 -9.18
C THR A 143 -6.50 40.70 -8.93
N HIS A 144 -6.62 39.88 -9.98
CA HIS A 144 -6.49 38.41 -9.89
C HIS A 144 -5.06 37.95 -9.54
N LEU A 145 -4.06 38.83 -9.60
CA LEU A 145 -2.66 38.56 -9.20
C LEU A 145 -2.34 39.08 -7.79
N MET A 146 -3.33 39.57 -7.03
CA MET A 146 -3.11 39.99 -5.64
C MET A 146 -2.81 38.78 -4.76
N VAL A 147 -1.84 38.97 -3.85
CA VAL A 147 -1.37 37.94 -2.92
C VAL A 147 -1.86 38.21 -1.50
N ASP A 148 -2.16 37.15 -0.76
CA ASP A 148 -2.46 37.16 0.67
C ASP A 148 -1.56 36.13 1.37
N PHE A 149 -0.67 36.60 2.25
CA PHE A 149 0.28 35.77 2.99
C PHE A 149 -0.11 35.57 4.46
N SER A 150 -1.38 35.79 4.81
CA SER A 150 -1.84 35.77 6.20
C SER A 150 -1.69 34.38 6.83
N GLN A 151 -1.94 33.32 6.06
CA GLN A 151 -1.83 31.94 6.53
C GLN A 151 -0.37 31.54 6.75
N GLU A 152 0.51 31.83 5.78
CA GLU A 152 1.94 31.54 5.83
C GLU A 152 2.60 32.26 7.00
N ARG A 153 2.23 33.53 7.24
CA ARG A 153 2.71 34.30 8.39
C ARG A 153 2.32 33.66 9.71
N GLN A 154 1.09 33.14 9.82
CA GLN A 154 0.63 32.45 11.03
C GLN A 154 1.42 31.15 11.26
N ILE A 155 1.70 30.38 10.19
CA ILE A 155 2.51 29.16 10.28
C ILE A 155 3.92 29.50 10.78
N LEU A 156 4.58 30.51 10.20
CA LEU A 156 5.92 30.96 10.62
C LEU A 156 5.96 31.40 12.09
N GLN A 157 4.89 32.02 12.60
CA GLN A 157 4.77 32.42 14.02
C GLN A 157 4.58 31.24 14.98
N THR A 158 4.22 30.06 14.48
CA THR A 158 4.00 28.86 15.30
C THR A 158 5.22 27.93 15.39
N LEU A 159 6.32 28.26 14.71
CA LEU A 159 7.56 27.48 14.74
C LEU A 159 8.11 27.39 16.19
N LYS A 160 8.38 26.15 16.64
CA LYS A 160 8.92 25.82 17.96
C LYS A 160 9.87 24.63 17.86
N PHE A 161 10.82 24.52 18.78
CA PHE A 161 11.67 23.32 18.92
C PHE A 161 10.82 22.06 19.14
N LEU A 162 11.29 20.93 18.63
CA LEU A 162 10.62 19.64 18.81
C LEU A 162 10.70 19.20 20.28
N PRO A 163 9.59 18.72 20.89
CA PRO A 163 9.60 18.22 22.27
C PRO A 163 10.31 16.87 22.35
N VAL A 164 11.00 16.58 23.45
CA VAL A 164 11.60 15.25 23.69
C VAL A 164 10.48 14.19 23.73
N PRO A 165 10.55 13.12 22.92
CA PRO A 165 9.55 12.06 22.96
C PRO A 165 9.50 11.37 24.32
N LYS A 166 8.30 10.99 24.77
CA LYS A 166 8.11 10.18 25.98
C LYS A 166 8.60 8.74 25.77
N ALA A 167 8.97 8.07 26.86
CA ALA A 167 9.34 6.65 26.82
C ALA A 167 8.13 5.79 26.38
N PRO A 168 8.29 4.87 25.40
CA PRO A 168 7.24 3.92 25.06
C PRO A 168 7.04 2.88 26.17
N GLU A 169 5.88 2.23 26.18
CA GLU A 169 5.55 1.13 27.10
C GLU A 169 5.45 -0.18 26.31
N ILE A 170 6.33 -1.14 26.58
CA ILE A 170 6.23 -2.49 25.99
C ILE A 170 5.01 -3.19 26.60
N ASP A 171 4.17 -3.78 25.75
CA ASP A 171 3.02 -4.58 26.16
C ASP A 171 3.41 -6.07 26.15
N PRO A 172 3.66 -6.70 27.32
CA PRO A 172 4.10 -8.09 27.37
C PRO A 172 3.03 -9.07 26.89
N VAL A 173 1.75 -8.67 26.86
CA VAL A 173 0.64 -9.53 26.44
C VAL A 173 0.58 -9.66 24.92
N GLU A 174 0.93 -8.59 24.21
CA GLU A 174 1.00 -8.57 22.74
C GLU A 174 2.36 -9.04 22.21
N CYS A 175 3.36 -9.21 23.08
CA CYS A 175 4.63 -9.85 22.73
C CYS A 175 4.45 -11.36 22.48
N LEU A 176 5.09 -11.88 21.43
CA LEU A 176 4.98 -13.28 21.03
C LEU A 176 6.36 -13.90 20.84
N VAL A 177 6.59 -15.07 21.47
CA VAL A 177 7.76 -15.92 21.21
C VAL A 177 7.26 -17.23 20.59
N ALA A 178 7.40 -17.35 19.28
CA ALA A 178 6.96 -18.52 18.52
C ALA A 178 7.91 -18.79 17.35
N ASP A 179 8.07 -20.06 16.96
CA ASP A 179 8.78 -20.43 15.72
C ASP A 179 10.19 -19.82 15.59
N ASN A 180 10.94 -19.72 16.69
CA ASN A 180 12.27 -19.10 16.74
C ASN A 180 12.27 -17.60 16.34
N THR A 181 11.14 -16.94 16.51
CA THR A 181 10.98 -15.51 16.37
C THR A 181 10.51 -14.89 17.69
N VAL A 182 10.85 -13.61 17.88
CA VAL A 182 10.37 -12.81 19.00
C VAL A 182 9.75 -11.54 18.43
N THR A 183 8.43 -11.39 18.59
CA THR A 183 7.70 -10.16 18.31
C THR A 183 7.57 -9.37 19.59
N VAL A 184 8.06 -8.13 19.57
CA VAL A 184 7.94 -7.17 20.67
C VAL A 184 6.98 -6.07 20.23
N ALA A 185 5.96 -5.80 21.03
CA ALA A 185 4.98 -4.75 20.79
C ALA A 185 5.02 -3.71 21.92
N TRP A 186 4.82 -2.45 21.57
CA TRP A 186 4.77 -1.33 22.52
C TRP A 186 3.69 -0.32 22.12
N LYS A 187 3.43 0.63 23.00
CA LYS A 187 2.52 1.76 22.78
C LYS A 187 3.12 3.04 23.35
N MET A 188 2.65 4.18 22.85
CA MET A 188 2.98 5.47 23.44
C MET A 188 1.96 5.82 24.53
N PRO A 189 2.39 6.36 25.69
CA PRO A 189 1.47 6.83 26.73
C PRO A 189 0.51 7.94 26.24
N GLU A 190 1.00 8.78 25.33
CA GLU A 190 0.24 9.85 24.66
C GLU A 190 0.55 9.84 23.16
N GLU A 191 -0.42 10.17 22.32
CA GLU A 191 -0.20 10.28 20.87
C GLU A 191 0.74 11.45 20.56
N ASP A 192 1.92 11.14 20.04
CA ASP A 192 2.90 12.13 19.57
C ASP A 192 3.18 11.91 18.07
N ASN A 193 2.63 12.79 17.24
CA ASN A 193 2.80 12.74 15.79
C ASN A 193 4.18 13.23 15.31
N LYS A 194 5.06 13.62 16.24
CA LYS A 194 6.43 14.11 15.94
C LYS A 194 7.48 13.01 16.08
N ILE A 195 7.10 11.81 16.52
CA ILE A 195 8.00 10.66 16.56
C ILE A 195 8.35 10.27 15.12
N ASP A 196 9.63 10.23 14.81
CA ASP A 196 10.16 9.82 13.53
C ASP A 196 10.36 8.29 13.47
N HIS A 197 11.00 7.70 14.48
CA HIS A 197 11.29 6.26 14.55
C HIS A 197 11.46 5.78 16.00
N PHE A 198 11.59 4.46 16.18
CA PHE A 198 11.91 3.81 17.44
C PHE A 198 13.23 3.04 17.33
N ILE A 199 13.92 2.95 18.47
CA ILE A 199 15.11 2.12 18.66
C ILE A 199 14.76 1.01 19.63
N LEU A 200 14.82 -0.24 19.17
CA LEU A 200 14.66 -1.43 19.99
C LEU A 200 16.04 -1.99 20.32
N GLU A 201 16.28 -2.24 21.60
CA GLU A 201 17.45 -2.94 22.07
C GLU A 201 17.09 -4.28 22.70
N TYR A 202 17.88 -5.30 22.41
CA TYR A 202 17.72 -6.62 23.00
C TYR A 202 19.03 -7.27 23.41
N ARG A 203 18.94 -8.26 24.30
CA ARG A 203 20.09 -9.10 24.68
C ARG A 203 19.65 -10.44 25.26
N LYS A 204 20.47 -11.46 25.07
CA LYS A 204 20.25 -12.82 25.58
C LYS A 204 20.74 -12.99 27.02
N THR A 205 19.94 -13.62 27.88
CA THR A 205 20.30 -13.89 29.29
C THR A 205 19.77 -15.24 29.79
N ASN A 206 20.40 -15.77 30.84
CA ASN A 206 19.92 -16.98 31.54
C ASN A 206 19.21 -16.65 32.85
N PHE A 207 19.10 -15.38 33.20
CA PHE A 207 18.43 -14.91 34.41
C PHE A 207 17.07 -14.34 34.07
N ASP A 208 16.08 -14.70 34.89
CA ASP A 208 14.75 -14.11 34.84
C ASP A 208 14.77 -12.74 35.55
N GLY A 209 14.03 -11.77 35.01
CA GLY A 209 13.87 -10.42 35.57
C GLY A 209 14.91 -9.38 35.15
N LEU A 210 14.89 -8.25 35.86
CA LEU A 210 15.60 -7.03 35.48
C LEU A 210 17.12 -7.24 35.25
N PRO A 211 17.71 -6.52 34.27
CA PRO A 211 19.15 -6.41 34.06
C PRO A 211 19.98 -6.29 35.34
N ARG A 212 20.81 -7.29 35.65
CA ARG A 212 21.80 -7.17 36.73
C ARG A 212 22.93 -6.23 36.28
N VAL A 213 23.31 -5.29 37.13
CA VAL A 213 24.33 -4.24 36.85
C VAL A 213 25.71 -4.82 36.47
N LYS A 214 26.00 -6.07 36.84
CA LYS A 214 27.26 -6.78 36.53
C LYS A 214 27.24 -7.63 35.25
N ASP A 215 26.16 -7.61 34.47
CA ASP A 215 26.07 -8.40 33.23
C ASP A 215 26.67 -7.59 32.06
N GLU A 216 27.96 -7.82 31.78
CA GLU A 216 28.79 -7.10 30.78
C GLU A 216 28.37 -7.33 29.31
N ARG A 217 27.25 -8.01 29.04
CA ARG A 217 26.78 -8.25 27.66
C ARG A 217 26.17 -6.97 27.07
N CYS A 218 26.75 -6.52 25.96
CA CYS A 218 26.26 -5.39 25.17
C CYS A 218 24.84 -5.63 24.66
N TRP A 219 24.06 -4.55 24.56
CA TRP A 219 22.77 -4.55 23.89
C TRP A 219 22.98 -4.62 22.37
N GLU A 220 22.20 -5.46 21.70
CA GLU A 220 22.06 -5.43 20.25
C GLU A 220 20.99 -4.39 19.89
N ILE A 221 21.26 -3.56 18.88
CA ILE A 221 20.45 -2.38 18.54
C ILE A 221 19.77 -2.60 17.20
N ILE A 222 18.47 -2.31 17.16
CA ILE A 222 17.67 -2.19 15.94
C ILE A 222 17.10 -0.79 15.90
N ASP A 223 17.47 -0.07 14.85
CA ASP A 223 17.10 1.32 14.63
C ASP A 223 16.11 1.46 13.46
N ASN A 224 15.55 2.65 13.29
CA ASN A 224 14.64 3.03 12.22
C ASN A 224 13.32 2.24 12.18
N ILE A 225 12.81 1.82 13.34
CA ILE A 225 11.53 1.13 13.42
C ILE A 225 10.42 2.18 13.32
N LYS A 226 9.58 2.12 12.27
CA LYS A 226 8.46 3.07 12.07
C LYS A 226 7.13 2.64 12.71
N GLY A 227 7.01 1.35 13.04
CA GLY A 227 5.84 0.78 13.71
C GLY A 227 6.01 0.74 15.24
N THR A 228 4.95 0.34 15.94
CA THR A 228 4.97 0.08 17.38
C THR A 228 5.12 -1.41 17.71
N GLU A 229 5.59 -2.19 16.75
CA GLU A 229 5.91 -3.60 16.89
C GLU A 229 7.12 -3.95 16.02
N TYR A 230 7.90 -4.94 16.43
CA TYR A 230 9.01 -5.46 15.65
C TYR A 230 9.21 -6.96 15.89
N THR A 231 9.47 -7.72 14.82
CA THR A 231 9.69 -9.17 14.89
C THR A 231 11.14 -9.50 14.56
N LEU A 232 11.86 -10.04 15.54
CA LEU A 232 13.16 -10.67 15.36
C LEU A 232 12.97 -12.08 14.79
N SER A 233 13.54 -12.36 13.63
CA SER A 233 13.47 -13.68 12.99
C SER A 233 14.84 -14.37 12.93
N GLY A 234 14.84 -15.71 12.84
CA GLY A 234 16.08 -16.48 12.67
C GLY A 234 16.93 -16.59 13.93
N LEU A 235 16.32 -16.43 15.10
CA LEU A 235 17.03 -16.48 16.37
C LEU A 235 17.34 -17.92 16.77
N LYS A 236 18.59 -18.18 17.17
CA LYS A 236 18.92 -19.39 17.95
C LYS A 236 18.62 -19.12 19.43
N PHE A 237 17.71 -19.90 20.01
CA PHE A 237 17.37 -19.83 21.43
C PHE A 237 18.34 -20.70 22.23
N ASP A 238 19.53 -20.15 22.45
CA ASP A 238 20.64 -20.74 23.22
C ASP A 238 20.72 -20.23 24.67
N SER A 239 19.87 -19.27 25.03
CA SER A 239 19.67 -18.75 26.38
C SER A 239 18.22 -18.90 26.79
N LYS A 240 17.93 -18.97 28.09
CA LYS A 240 16.57 -19.20 28.60
C LYS A 240 15.65 -17.99 28.41
N TYR A 241 16.21 -16.79 28.41
CA TYR A 241 15.46 -15.54 28.31
C TYR A 241 16.14 -14.52 27.38
N MET A 242 15.36 -13.53 26.95
CA MET A 242 15.84 -12.33 26.28
C MET A 242 15.24 -11.09 26.94
N ASN A 243 16.04 -10.04 27.10
CA ASN A 243 15.57 -8.74 27.58
C ASN A 243 15.38 -7.78 26.41
N PHE A 244 14.38 -6.92 26.50
CA PHE A 244 14.00 -5.93 25.49
C PHE A 244 13.74 -4.58 26.12
N ARG A 245 14.17 -3.50 25.46
CA ARG A 245 13.79 -2.12 25.81
C ARG A 245 13.67 -1.29 24.53
N VAL A 246 12.78 -0.30 24.51
CA VAL A 246 12.54 0.51 23.33
C VAL A 246 12.51 1.99 23.69
N ARG A 247 12.98 2.86 22.79
CA ARG A 247 12.85 4.33 22.93
C ARG A 247 12.27 4.95 21.67
N ALA A 248 11.59 6.09 21.82
CA ALA A 248 11.07 6.88 20.71
C ALA A 248 12.06 7.99 20.33
N CYS A 249 12.18 8.26 19.04
CA CYS A 249 13.09 9.27 18.50
C CYS A 249 12.31 10.20 17.57
N ASN A 250 12.51 11.51 17.70
CA ASN A 250 12.07 12.48 16.70
C ASN A 250 13.27 12.95 15.88
N LYS A 251 13.07 13.89 14.95
CA LYS A 251 14.15 14.40 14.08
C LYS A 251 15.30 15.09 14.83
N ALA A 252 15.10 15.53 16.06
CA ALA A 252 16.07 16.30 16.84
C ALA A 252 16.68 15.53 18.01
N VAL A 253 15.93 14.62 18.65
CA VAL A 253 16.32 14.00 19.91
C VAL A 253 15.68 12.62 20.10
N ALA A 254 16.44 11.73 20.75
CA ALA A 254 15.95 10.45 21.25
C ALA A 254 15.45 10.59 22.70
N GLY A 255 14.26 10.08 22.97
CA GLY A 255 13.70 10.00 24.32
C GLY A 255 14.35 8.91 25.17
N GLU A 256 13.83 8.78 26.39
CA GLU A 256 14.22 7.73 27.34
C GLU A 256 13.78 6.32 26.87
N TYR A 257 14.48 5.29 27.34
CA TYR A 257 14.08 3.90 27.12
C TYR A 257 12.88 3.53 28.01
N SER A 258 12.06 2.61 27.50
CA SER A 258 11.05 1.89 28.24
C SER A 258 11.65 1.10 29.40
N ASP A 259 10.82 0.76 30.38
CA ASP A 259 11.16 -0.31 31.31
C ASP A 259 11.46 -1.61 30.53
N PRO A 260 12.52 -2.35 30.88
CA PRO A 260 12.90 -3.53 30.14
C PRO A 260 11.97 -4.71 30.44
N VAL A 261 11.61 -5.46 29.40
CA VAL A 261 10.78 -6.66 29.49
C VAL A 261 11.61 -7.91 29.21
N THR A 262 11.41 -8.95 30.02
CA THR A 262 12.06 -10.26 29.87
C THR A 262 11.08 -11.26 29.25
N LEU A 263 11.46 -11.88 28.12
CA LEU A 263 10.66 -12.91 27.43
C LEU A 263 11.38 -14.27 27.50
N GLU A 264 10.64 -15.34 27.76
CA GLU A 264 11.17 -16.71 27.86
C GLU A 264 11.30 -17.37 26.48
N THR A 265 12.48 -17.93 26.19
CA THR A 265 12.82 -18.56 24.90
C THR A 265 13.02 -20.07 25.08
N LYS A 266 11.91 -20.82 25.14
CA LYS A 266 11.93 -22.29 25.35
C LYS A 266 12.45 -23.05 24.14
N ALA A 267 13.64 -23.63 24.23
CA ALA A 267 14.18 -24.53 23.21
C ALA A 267 15.15 -25.56 23.81
N LEU A 268 15.25 -26.73 23.17
CA LEU A 268 16.26 -27.73 23.53
C LEU A 268 17.56 -27.41 22.80
N ASN A 269 18.57 -26.96 23.54
CA ASN A 269 19.92 -26.77 23.02
C ASN A 269 20.83 -27.85 23.63
N PHE A 270 21.39 -28.71 22.77
CA PHE A 270 22.28 -29.81 23.16
C PHE A 270 23.40 -29.98 22.13
N SER A 271 24.50 -30.59 22.56
CA SER A 271 25.63 -30.99 21.73
C SER A 271 25.80 -32.51 21.73
N LEU A 272 26.60 -33.05 20.81
CA LEU A 272 26.92 -34.47 20.76
C LEU A 272 27.95 -34.86 21.82
N ASP A 273 27.63 -35.84 22.66
CA ASP A 273 28.52 -36.33 23.71
C ASP A 273 29.58 -37.27 23.13
N ASN A 274 30.76 -36.71 22.83
CA ASN A 274 31.91 -37.46 22.33
C ASN A 274 32.42 -38.54 23.32
N SER A 275 32.05 -38.50 24.60
CA SER A 275 32.41 -39.57 25.53
C SER A 275 31.60 -40.85 25.32
N SER A 276 30.38 -40.72 24.77
CA SER A 276 29.51 -41.84 24.38
C SER A 276 29.87 -42.44 23.01
N SER A 277 30.57 -41.70 22.16
CA SER A 277 30.74 -42.03 20.73
C SER A 277 31.52 -43.32 20.47
N HIS A 278 31.06 -44.08 19.48
CA HIS A 278 31.80 -45.21 18.92
C HIS A 278 33.16 -44.74 18.36
N LEU A 279 34.22 -45.56 18.50
CA LEU A 279 35.61 -45.21 18.10
C LEU A 279 35.78 -44.87 16.61
N ASN A 280 34.87 -45.35 15.77
CA ASN A 280 34.81 -45.06 14.33
C ASN A 280 33.91 -43.87 14.00
N LEU A 281 33.55 -43.03 14.97
CA LEU A 281 32.85 -41.77 14.73
C LEU A 281 33.75 -40.60 15.12
N ARG A 282 33.88 -39.64 14.21
CA ARG A 282 34.40 -38.31 14.51
C ARG A 282 33.22 -37.43 14.90
N VAL A 283 33.25 -36.88 16.11
CA VAL A 283 32.17 -36.08 16.68
C VAL A 283 32.67 -34.66 16.95
N GLU A 284 31.94 -33.70 16.42
CA GLU A 284 32.00 -32.27 16.75
C GLU A 284 30.69 -31.87 17.44
N ASP A 285 30.58 -30.64 17.95
CA ASP A 285 29.44 -30.21 18.78
C ASP A 285 28.06 -30.50 18.14
N THR A 286 27.91 -30.28 16.84
CA THR A 286 26.65 -30.49 16.08
C THR A 286 26.82 -31.36 14.84
N CYS A 287 27.95 -32.04 14.67
CA CYS A 287 28.24 -32.87 13.49
C CYS A 287 28.83 -34.22 13.92
N VAL A 288 28.43 -35.29 13.24
CA VAL A 288 29.02 -36.62 13.41
C VAL A 288 29.27 -37.27 12.07
N GLU A 289 30.48 -37.78 11.89
CA GLU A 289 30.93 -38.42 10.65
C GLU A 289 31.58 -39.78 10.94
N TRP A 290 31.32 -40.74 10.08
CA TRP A 290 31.93 -42.06 10.16
C TRP A 290 33.37 -42.04 9.65
N ASP A 291 34.30 -42.47 10.49
CA ASP A 291 35.73 -42.55 10.19
C ASP A 291 36.18 -44.03 10.03
N PRO A 292 36.52 -44.48 8.80
CA PRO A 292 37.00 -45.83 8.56
C PRO A 292 38.35 -46.15 9.24
N THR A 293 39.12 -45.13 9.63
CA THR A 293 40.46 -45.26 10.19
C THR A 293 40.51 -45.17 11.72
N GLY A 294 39.45 -44.70 12.36
CA GLY A 294 39.39 -44.43 13.81
C GLY A 294 39.72 -45.62 14.72
N GLY A 295 39.59 -46.86 14.23
CA GLY A 295 39.92 -48.09 14.97
C GLY A 295 41.36 -48.59 14.85
N LYS A 296 42.23 -48.01 14.01
CA LYS A 296 43.57 -48.57 13.70
C LYS A 296 44.76 -47.85 14.33
N GLY A 297 44.54 -46.93 15.27
CA GLY A 297 45.57 -46.00 15.75
C GLY A 297 46.26 -46.30 17.08
N GLN A 298 45.86 -47.28 17.89
CA GLN A 298 46.34 -47.36 19.29
C GLN A 298 46.78 -48.74 19.82
N GLU A 299 47.10 -49.70 18.94
CA GLU A 299 47.73 -50.97 19.36
C GLU A 299 48.79 -51.45 18.36
N SER A 300 49.90 -50.72 18.19
CA SER A 300 51.13 -51.32 17.66
C SER A 300 52.32 -50.37 17.76
N LYS A 301 53.19 -50.62 18.74
CA LYS A 301 54.63 -50.29 18.90
C LYS A 301 54.85 -50.22 20.41
N ILE A 302 55.50 -51.17 21.07
CA ILE A 302 56.96 -51.33 21.09
C ILE A 302 57.32 -52.75 21.56
N LYS A 303 58.01 -53.51 20.69
CA LYS A 303 58.92 -54.64 20.94
C LYS A 303 59.92 -54.54 19.78
N GLY A 304 61.24 -54.49 19.89
CA GLY A 304 62.24 -54.53 20.96
C GLY A 304 63.62 -54.50 20.26
N LYS A 305 64.71 -54.53 21.06
CA LYS A 305 66.16 -54.47 20.74
C LYS A 305 66.78 -53.06 20.75
N GLU A 306 67.89 -52.76 21.42
CA GLU A 306 68.91 -53.58 22.11
C GLU A 306 69.75 -52.71 23.08
N ASN A 307 70.13 -53.29 24.23
CA ASN A 307 71.43 -53.24 24.94
C ASN A 307 72.14 -51.91 25.33
N LYS A 308 72.24 -51.62 26.65
CA LYS A 308 73.41 -51.86 27.56
C LYS A 308 73.42 -50.93 28.79
N GLY A 309 73.61 -51.50 29.99
CA GLY A 309 74.57 -50.95 30.98
C GLY A 309 74.10 -50.41 32.34
N ARG A 310 74.20 -51.27 33.38
CA ARG A 310 74.72 -51.05 34.76
C ARG A 310 73.93 -50.26 35.85
N SER A 311 73.35 -51.05 36.77
CA SER A 311 73.63 -51.18 38.22
C SER A 311 73.81 -49.96 39.15
N GLY A 312 73.04 -49.93 40.26
CA GLY A 312 73.49 -49.38 41.55
C GLY A 312 72.44 -48.67 42.43
N THR A 313 71.78 -49.40 43.32
CA THR A 313 71.03 -48.96 44.54
C THR A 313 71.96 -48.28 45.58
N PRO A 314 71.53 -47.68 46.74
CA PRO A 314 70.22 -47.70 47.42
C PRO A 314 69.72 -46.37 48.08
N SER A 315 68.45 -46.38 48.55
CA SER A 315 67.76 -45.34 49.36
C SER A 315 68.25 -45.25 50.82
N PRO A 316 67.89 -44.19 51.61
CA PRO A 316 66.67 -44.29 52.45
C PRO A 316 65.91 -42.98 52.84
N LYS A 317 64.62 -43.16 53.20
CA LYS A 317 63.69 -42.37 54.07
C LYS A 317 63.19 -41.01 53.55
N ARG A 318 61.95 -40.86 53.04
CA ARG A 318 60.56 -40.99 53.59
C ARG A 318 60.04 -39.74 54.32
N THR A 319 59.45 -38.82 53.54
CA THR A 319 58.33 -37.92 53.93
C THR A 319 57.66 -37.32 52.69
N SER A 320 56.54 -37.93 52.26
CA SER A 320 55.38 -37.28 51.59
C SER A 320 54.46 -38.36 51.01
N ILE A 321 53.22 -38.44 51.49
CA ILE A 321 52.15 -39.17 50.82
C ILE A 321 51.23 -38.11 50.21
N GLY A 322 51.56 -37.73 48.98
CA GLY A 322 50.64 -37.04 48.09
C GLY A 322 49.62 -38.03 47.56
N SER A 323 48.36 -37.72 47.78
CA SER A 323 47.19 -38.42 47.26
C SER A 323 47.24 -38.51 45.73
N ARG A 324 47.39 -39.73 45.23
CA ARG A 324 47.24 -40.15 43.84
C ARG A 324 45.86 -39.71 43.30
N PRO A 325 45.76 -38.87 42.26
CA PRO A 325 44.53 -38.75 41.50
C PRO A 325 44.33 -40.05 40.70
N PRO A 326 43.13 -40.65 40.67
CA PRO A 326 42.90 -41.89 39.94
C PRO A 326 43.03 -41.67 38.44
N ALA A 327 43.51 -42.70 37.74
CA ALA A 327 43.51 -42.79 36.29
C ALA A 327 42.14 -42.38 35.69
N VAL A 328 42.18 -41.53 34.66
CA VAL A 328 40.99 -41.09 33.92
C VAL A 328 40.28 -42.32 33.35
N ARG A 329 39.11 -42.59 33.92
CA ARG A 329 38.26 -43.77 33.73
C ARG A 329 37.39 -43.64 32.47
N GLY A 330 37.90 -43.08 31.38
CA GLY A 330 37.09 -42.60 30.24
C GLY A 330 36.82 -43.61 29.10
N SER A 331 37.48 -44.78 29.09
CA SER A 331 37.32 -45.75 27.99
C SER A 331 36.09 -46.64 28.12
N ARG A 332 35.40 -46.62 29.26
CA ARG A 332 34.44 -47.69 29.58
C ARG A 332 33.02 -47.42 29.08
N ASP A 333 32.66 -46.20 28.65
CA ASP A 333 31.27 -45.81 28.34
C ASP A 333 30.91 -45.64 26.86
N ARG A 334 31.84 -45.91 25.95
CA ARG A 334 31.62 -45.81 24.50
C ARG A 334 30.78 -46.98 23.96
N PHE A 335 29.99 -46.71 22.93
CA PHE A 335 29.40 -47.77 22.11
C PHE A 335 30.48 -48.54 21.33
N THR A 336 30.27 -49.84 21.14
CA THR A 336 31.23 -50.76 20.51
C THR A 336 30.53 -51.77 19.59
N GLY A 337 31.31 -52.53 18.82
CA GLY A 337 30.78 -53.54 17.90
C GLY A 337 30.11 -52.90 16.68
N GLU A 338 28.89 -53.34 16.36
CA GLU A 338 28.11 -52.79 15.24
C GLU A 338 27.25 -51.57 15.64
N SER A 339 27.35 -51.09 16.89
CA SER A 339 26.61 -49.91 17.35
C SER A 339 27.42 -48.63 17.09
N TYR A 340 27.39 -48.15 15.85
CA TYR A 340 28.03 -46.88 15.46
C TYR A 340 27.22 -45.67 15.97
N THR A 341 27.06 -45.57 17.28
CA THR A 341 26.12 -44.66 17.96
C THR A 341 26.85 -43.54 18.71
N VAL A 342 26.20 -42.37 18.78
CA VAL A 342 26.52 -41.25 19.67
C VAL A 342 25.21 -40.69 20.26
N LEU A 343 25.24 -40.26 21.52
CA LEU A 343 24.10 -39.62 22.19
C LEU A 343 24.33 -38.10 22.31
N GLY A 344 23.24 -37.34 22.49
CA GLY A 344 23.31 -35.96 22.95
C GLY A 344 23.78 -35.86 24.41
N ASP A 345 24.29 -34.70 24.80
CA ASP A 345 24.78 -34.41 26.16
C ASP A 345 23.69 -33.99 27.15
N THR A 346 22.52 -33.60 26.64
CA THR A 346 21.42 -33.03 27.42
C THR A 346 20.22 -33.97 27.42
N ALA A 347 19.79 -34.40 28.62
CA ALA A 347 18.64 -35.27 28.80
C ALA A 347 17.32 -34.50 28.74
N ILE A 348 16.32 -35.10 28.10
CA ILE A 348 14.93 -34.64 28.10
C ILE A 348 14.22 -35.34 29.25
N GLU A 349 13.80 -34.55 30.25
CA GLU A 349 13.18 -35.05 31.49
C GLU A 349 11.71 -34.63 31.65
N SER A 350 11.26 -33.63 30.88
CA SER A 350 9.89 -33.10 30.87
C SER A 350 9.66 -32.23 29.65
N GLY A 351 8.41 -31.93 29.33
CA GLY A 351 8.01 -30.97 28.30
C GLY A 351 8.13 -31.48 26.86
N GLN A 352 8.00 -30.52 25.94
CA GLN A 352 7.98 -30.74 24.50
C GLN A 352 9.21 -30.12 23.84
N HIS A 353 9.92 -30.91 23.04
CA HIS A 353 11.20 -30.54 22.44
C HIS A 353 11.24 -30.87 20.96
N TYR A 354 11.99 -30.09 20.19
CA TYR A 354 12.16 -30.30 18.75
C TYR A 354 13.58 -29.99 18.30
N TRP A 355 14.11 -30.81 17.40
CA TRP A 355 15.39 -30.58 16.71
C TRP A 355 15.34 -31.13 15.31
N GLU A 356 16.25 -30.69 14.44
CA GLU A 356 16.32 -31.17 13.05
C GLU A 356 17.68 -31.80 12.74
N VAL A 357 17.66 -32.80 11.85
CA VAL A 357 18.84 -33.56 11.44
C VAL A 357 18.91 -33.60 9.93
N LYS A 358 20.06 -33.20 9.39
CA LYS A 358 20.36 -33.25 7.95
C LYS A 358 21.42 -34.30 7.69
N ALA A 359 21.16 -35.19 6.73
CA ALA A 359 22.16 -36.13 6.26
C ALA A 359 23.12 -35.45 5.27
N GLN A 360 24.42 -35.76 5.36
CA GLN A 360 25.41 -35.33 4.38
C GLN A 360 25.22 -36.08 3.04
N LYS A 361 25.68 -35.51 1.93
CA LYS A 361 25.41 -36.00 0.56
C LYS A 361 25.88 -37.43 0.30
N ASP A 362 26.91 -37.88 1.00
CA ASP A 362 27.54 -39.19 0.87
C ASP A 362 27.01 -40.21 1.89
N CYS A 363 26.10 -39.82 2.79
CA CYS A 363 25.57 -40.67 3.84
C CYS A 363 24.78 -41.87 3.30
N LYS A 364 25.28 -43.07 3.61
CA LYS A 364 24.75 -44.35 3.12
C LYS A 364 23.76 -44.97 4.09
N SER A 365 23.99 -44.90 5.40
CA SER A 365 23.08 -45.47 6.39
C SER A 365 23.14 -44.70 7.70
N TYR A 366 21.97 -44.34 8.23
CA TYR A 366 21.89 -43.65 9.51
C TYR A 366 20.58 -43.94 10.24
N SER A 367 20.57 -43.69 11.55
CA SER A 367 19.37 -43.73 12.38
C SER A 367 19.30 -42.50 13.28
N VAL A 368 18.10 -41.95 13.44
CA VAL A 368 17.83 -40.77 14.25
C VAL A 368 16.67 -41.07 15.18
N GLY A 369 16.81 -40.73 16.46
CA GLY A 369 15.71 -40.85 17.41
C GLY A 369 16.13 -40.52 18.83
N VAL A 370 15.61 -41.26 19.79
CA VAL A 370 15.93 -41.11 21.22
C VAL A 370 16.22 -42.45 21.88
N ALA A 371 17.03 -42.42 22.93
CA ALA A 371 17.36 -43.59 23.73
C ALA A 371 17.42 -43.25 25.22
N TYR A 372 17.17 -44.23 26.08
CA TYR A 372 17.54 -44.10 27.49
C TYR A 372 19.06 -44.13 27.64
N LYS A 373 19.56 -43.43 28.66
CA LYS A 373 20.98 -43.47 29.04
C LYS A 373 21.48 -44.89 29.35
N THR A 374 20.58 -45.81 29.70
CA THR A 374 20.88 -47.22 29.99
C THR A 374 20.96 -48.11 28.75
N LEU A 375 20.94 -47.56 27.53
CA LEU A 375 21.13 -48.34 26.30
C LEU A 375 22.46 -49.10 26.35
N GLY A 376 22.44 -50.40 26.03
CA GLY A 376 23.63 -51.24 26.08
C GLY A 376 24.65 -50.85 25.01
N LYS A 377 25.94 -50.99 25.31
CA LYS A 377 27.05 -50.53 24.45
C LYS A 377 27.15 -51.26 23.12
N PHE A 378 26.60 -52.48 23.04
CA PHE A 378 26.54 -53.30 21.84
C PHE A 378 25.19 -53.20 21.13
N ASP A 379 24.21 -52.52 21.72
CA ASP A 379 22.86 -52.43 21.20
C ASP A 379 22.76 -51.32 20.15
N GLN A 380 22.21 -51.65 18.98
CA GLN A 380 21.91 -50.66 17.94
C GLN A 380 20.57 -49.97 18.23
N LEU A 381 20.44 -48.70 17.83
CA LEU A 381 19.19 -47.96 17.97
C LEU A 381 18.02 -48.71 17.30
N GLY A 382 16.93 -48.86 18.04
CA GLY A 382 15.69 -49.52 17.62
C GLY A 382 15.67 -51.04 17.80
N LYS A 383 16.78 -51.69 18.18
CA LYS A 383 16.81 -53.15 18.45
C LYS A 383 16.31 -53.53 19.84
N THR A 384 16.34 -52.61 20.80
CA THR A 384 15.91 -52.84 22.19
C THR A 384 14.65 -52.06 22.53
N ASN A 385 14.04 -52.36 23.68
CA ASN A 385 12.93 -51.57 24.23
C ASN A 385 13.38 -50.23 24.85
N THR A 386 14.68 -49.92 24.84
CA THR A 386 15.27 -48.69 25.42
C THR A 386 15.60 -47.63 24.38
N SER A 387 15.24 -47.85 23.11
CA SER A 387 15.48 -46.89 22.01
C SER A 387 14.35 -46.89 20.98
N TRP A 388 14.11 -45.71 20.39
CA TRP A 388 13.12 -45.46 19.34
C TRP A 388 13.78 -44.63 18.25
N CYS A 389 13.74 -45.08 17.00
CA CYS A 389 14.36 -44.34 15.91
C CYS A 389 13.67 -44.55 14.57
N ILE A 390 13.95 -43.64 13.65
CA ILE A 390 13.84 -43.87 12.21
C ILE A 390 15.20 -44.29 11.68
N HIS A 391 15.19 -45.21 10.73
CA HIS A 391 16.36 -45.77 10.08
C HIS A 391 16.28 -45.56 8.56
N VAL A 392 17.36 -45.07 7.98
CA VAL A 392 17.54 -44.83 6.54
C VAL A 392 18.75 -45.63 6.07
N ASN A 393 18.61 -46.35 4.96
CA ASN A 393 19.72 -47.02 4.27
C ASN A 393 19.57 -46.79 2.76
N ASN A 394 20.64 -46.33 2.11
CA ASN A 394 20.74 -45.96 0.71
C ASN A 394 21.86 -46.71 -0.04
N TRP A 395 22.44 -47.77 0.55
CA TRP A 395 23.66 -48.41 0.02
C TRP A 395 23.42 -49.47 -1.06
N LEU A 396 22.46 -50.38 -0.85
CA LEU A 396 22.15 -51.50 -1.76
C LEU A 396 20.65 -51.64 -2.04
N GLN A 397 19.83 -51.39 -1.02
CA GLN A 397 18.38 -51.27 -1.11
C GLN A 397 17.98 -50.03 -0.32
N ASN A 398 17.19 -49.15 -0.94
CA ASN A 398 16.67 -47.97 -0.26
C ASN A 398 15.61 -48.43 0.75
N THR A 399 15.96 -48.40 2.04
CA THR A 399 15.01 -48.73 3.13
C THR A 399 14.79 -47.54 4.01
N PHE A 400 13.52 -47.19 4.23
CA PHE A 400 13.10 -46.20 5.20
C PHE A 400 12.14 -46.85 6.19
N ALA A 401 12.49 -46.87 7.47
CA ALA A 401 11.73 -47.62 8.46
C ALA A 401 11.78 -47.02 9.87
N ALA A 402 10.67 -47.10 10.59
CA ALA A 402 10.62 -46.88 12.02
C ALA A 402 11.01 -48.17 12.78
N LYS A 403 11.89 -48.05 13.78
CA LYS A 403 12.42 -49.19 14.56
C LYS A 403 12.27 -48.96 16.06
N HIS A 404 11.77 -49.97 16.76
CA HIS A 404 11.70 -50.05 18.22
C HIS A 404 11.55 -51.50 18.68
N ASN A 405 12.29 -51.91 19.71
CA ASN A 405 12.18 -53.25 20.30
C ASN A 405 12.25 -54.39 19.28
N ASN A 406 13.22 -54.29 18.35
CA ASN A 406 13.44 -55.23 17.26
C ASN A 406 12.27 -55.36 16.27
N LYS A 407 11.26 -54.49 16.37
CA LYS A 407 10.17 -54.36 15.40
C LYS A 407 10.54 -53.30 14.38
N VAL A 408 10.34 -53.61 13.11
CA VAL A 408 10.62 -52.73 11.98
C VAL A 408 9.32 -52.47 11.22
N LYS A 409 8.96 -51.20 11.06
CA LYS A 409 7.84 -50.77 10.23
C LYS A 409 8.39 -49.98 9.06
N ALA A 410 8.31 -50.53 7.85
CA ALA A 410 8.64 -49.80 6.63
C ALA A 410 7.71 -48.58 6.47
N LEU A 411 8.29 -47.48 6.01
CA LEU A 411 7.60 -46.21 5.77
C LEU A 411 7.52 -46.01 4.25
N ASP A 412 6.29 -45.96 3.73
CA ASP A 412 6.01 -45.83 2.30
C ASP A 412 6.03 -44.34 1.86
N VAL A 413 7.08 -43.62 2.23
CA VAL A 413 7.29 -42.21 1.90
C VAL A 413 8.75 -41.97 1.50
N THR A 414 8.99 -40.95 0.68
CA THR A 414 10.35 -40.57 0.29
C THR A 414 11.14 -40.03 1.48
N VAL A 415 12.41 -40.44 1.62
CA VAL A 415 13.29 -39.92 2.66
C VAL A 415 13.49 -38.41 2.45
N PRO A 416 13.13 -37.56 3.42
CA PRO A 416 13.31 -36.11 3.27
C PRO A 416 14.78 -35.72 3.40
N GLU A 417 15.15 -34.56 2.86
CA GLU A 417 16.51 -34.02 2.98
C GLU A 417 16.88 -33.73 4.44
N LYS A 418 15.89 -33.33 5.25
CA LYS A 418 16.05 -33.01 6.67
C LYS A 418 14.89 -33.60 7.46
N ILE A 419 15.21 -34.31 8.55
CA ILE A 419 14.24 -34.95 9.43
C ILE A 419 14.09 -34.10 10.69
N GLY A 420 12.86 -33.67 10.98
CA GLY A 420 12.48 -33.07 12.25
C GLY A 420 12.12 -34.14 13.27
N VAL A 421 12.62 -34.00 14.49
CA VAL A 421 12.32 -34.92 15.60
C VAL A 421 11.60 -34.13 16.68
N PHE A 422 10.40 -34.55 17.03
CA PHE A 422 9.58 -33.98 18.08
C PHE A 422 9.45 -35.00 19.21
N CYS A 423 9.83 -34.60 20.42
CA CYS A 423 9.67 -35.39 21.63
C CYS A 423 8.72 -34.68 22.58
N ASP A 424 7.54 -35.26 22.80
CA ASP A 424 6.64 -34.89 23.90
C ASP A 424 6.86 -35.88 25.04
N PHE A 425 7.70 -35.49 26.00
CA PHE A 425 8.05 -36.36 27.11
C PHE A 425 6.83 -36.63 28.01
N ASP A 426 6.10 -35.56 28.35
CA ASP A 426 4.96 -35.61 29.27
C ASP A 426 3.75 -36.30 28.61
N GLY A 427 3.50 -36.03 27.33
CA GLY A 427 2.45 -36.64 26.52
C GLY A 427 2.78 -38.06 26.03
N GLY A 428 4.02 -38.53 26.20
CA GLY A 428 4.44 -39.87 25.83
C GLY A 428 4.44 -40.10 24.32
N GLN A 429 5.02 -39.18 23.56
CA GLN A 429 5.03 -39.25 22.10
C GLN A 429 6.40 -38.88 21.52
N LEU A 430 6.84 -39.65 20.53
CA LEU A 430 7.99 -39.32 19.68
C LEU A 430 7.57 -39.33 18.22
N SER A 431 7.60 -38.17 17.58
CA SER A 431 7.14 -37.99 16.20
C SER A 431 8.26 -37.49 15.31
N PHE A 432 8.27 -37.95 14.07
CA PHE A 432 9.25 -37.61 13.05
C PHE A 432 8.54 -36.91 11.90
N TYR A 433 9.13 -35.83 11.40
CA TYR A 433 8.56 -34.99 10.36
C TYR A 433 9.56 -34.77 9.23
N ASP A 434 9.07 -34.53 8.02
CA ASP A 434 9.86 -33.79 7.04
C ASP A 434 10.01 -32.37 7.57
N ALA A 435 11.24 -31.95 7.84
CA ALA A 435 11.51 -30.66 8.44
C ALA A 435 11.14 -29.48 7.51
N ASN A 436 11.06 -29.68 6.19
CA ASN A 436 10.71 -28.61 5.27
C ASN A 436 9.19 -28.45 5.16
N SER A 437 8.47 -29.55 4.90
CA SER A 437 7.01 -29.53 4.71
C SER A 437 6.22 -29.63 6.02
N LYS A 438 6.88 -29.97 7.13
CA LYS A 438 6.27 -30.35 8.42
C LYS A 438 5.27 -31.52 8.29
N GLN A 439 5.36 -32.32 7.23
CA GLN A 439 4.57 -33.53 7.07
C GLN A 439 5.02 -34.61 8.06
N LEU A 440 4.07 -35.22 8.78
CA LEU A 440 4.34 -36.34 9.68
C LEU A 440 4.82 -37.56 8.89
N LEU A 441 5.98 -38.09 9.24
CA LEU A 441 6.56 -39.32 8.68
C LEU A 441 6.14 -40.54 9.50
N TYR A 442 6.27 -40.45 10.83
CA TYR A 442 5.92 -41.52 11.75
C TYR A 442 5.79 -41.02 13.20
N SER A 443 4.97 -41.68 14.02
CA SER A 443 4.86 -41.40 15.45
C SER A 443 4.89 -42.67 16.29
N PHE A 444 5.70 -42.67 17.35
CA PHE A 444 5.64 -43.64 18.43
C PHE A 444 4.82 -43.07 19.58
N LYS A 445 3.80 -43.81 20.01
CA LYS A 445 3.12 -43.57 21.29
C LYS A 445 3.79 -44.46 22.34
N THR A 446 4.45 -43.85 23.32
CA THR A 446 5.22 -44.57 24.35
C THR A 446 5.29 -43.76 25.62
N LYS A 447 5.09 -44.41 26.77
CA LYS A 447 5.33 -43.76 28.06
C LYS A 447 6.81 -43.86 28.40
N PHE A 448 7.52 -42.74 28.36
CA PHE A 448 8.92 -42.71 28.79
C PHE A 448 9.00 -42.97 30.30
N THR A 449 9.81 -43.95 30.68
CA THR A 449 10.00 -44.37 32.08
C THR A 449 11.27 -43.82 32.71
N GLN A 450 12.14 -43.23 31.89
CA GLN A 450 13.41 -42.61 32.26
C GLN A 450 13.66 -41.40 31.34
N PRO A 451 14.53 -40.45 31.75
CA PRO A 451 15.01 -39.41 30.86
C PRO A 451 15.54 -39.98 29.54
N VAL A 452 15.21 -39.32 28.43
CA VAL A 452 15.66 -39.72 27.09
C VAL A 452 16.71 -38.77 26.56
N LEU A 453 17.68 -39.30 25.83
CA LEU A 453 18.70 -38.55 25.12
C LEU A 453 18.45 -38.65 23.61
N PRO A 454 18.64 -37.58 22.84
CA PRO A 454 18.75 -37.68 21.39
C PRO A 454 19.84 -38.69 21.02
N GLY A 455 19.53 -39.61 20.11
CA GLY A 455 20.43 -40.70 19.72
C GLY A 455 20.61 -40.77 18.21
N PHE A 456 21.86 -40.93 17.78
CA PHE A 456 22.25 -40.93 16.37
C PHE A 456 23.18 -42.11 16.09
N MET A 457 22.84 -42.90 15.07
CA MET A 457 23.69 -43.99 14.60
C MET A 457 24.09 -43.71 13.15
N VAL A 458 25.39 -43.76 12.82
CA VAL A 458 25.89 -43.39 11.48
C VAL A 458 26.86 -44.43 10.96
N TRP A 459 26.61 -44.89 9.73
CA TRP A 459 27.48 -45.83 9.04
C TRP A 459 27.70 -45.38 7.59
N CYS A 460 28.97 -45.12 7.24
CA CYS A 460 29.39 -44.58 5.95
C CYS A 460 28.74 -43.21 5.61
N GLY A 461 29.35 -42.11 6.09
CA GLY A 461 28.97 -40.71 5.85
C GLY A 461 28.73 -39.94 7.16
N GLY A 462 27.95 -38.85 7.12
CA GLY A 462 27.73 -38.01 8.31
C GLY A 462 26.36 -37.35 8.44
N LEU A 463 26.11 -36.78 9.62
CA LEU A 463 24.91 -36.03 10.00
C LEU A 463 25.27 -34.66 10.58
N SER A 464 24.47 -33.64 10.29
CA SER A 464 24.52 -32.34 10.95
C SER A 464 23.21 -32.03 11.68
N LEU A 465 23.33 -31.40 12.85
CA LEU A 465 22.23 -31.13 13.77
C LEU A 465 21.88 -29.64 13.81
N ASN A 466 20.59 -29.34 13.92
CA ASN A 466 20.08 -28.01 14.21
C ASN A 466 19.30 -28.03 15.53
N THR A 467 19.88 -27.44 16.57
CA THR A 467 19.37 -27.40 17.96
C THR A 467 19.12 -25.95 18.42
N GLY A 468 18.51 -25.76 19.59
CA GLY A 468 18.09 -24.43 20.05
C GLY A 468 16.84 -23.93 19.31
N MET A 469 16.00 -24.86 18.85
CA MET A 469 14.75 -24.55 18.17
C MET A 469 13.54 -24.74 19.09
N GLN A 470 12.56 -23.85 18.94
CA GLN A 470 11.22 -24.05 19.47
C GLN A 470 10.51 -25.16 18.74
N VAL A 471 9.58 -25.82 19.44
CA VAL A 471 8.61 -26.70 18.80
C VAL A 471 7.78 -25.87 17.82
N PRO A 472 7.82 -26.17 16.51
CA PRO A 472 7.09 -25.38 15.52
C PRO A 472 5.58 -25.38 15.78
N SER A 473 4.93 -24.25 15.58
CA SER A 473 3.49 -24.05 15.74
C SER A 473 2.67 -25.02 14.87
N ALA A 474 3.11 -25.28 13.64
CA ALA A 474 2.53 -26.28 12.73
C ALA A 474 2.55 -27.70 13.34
N VAL A 475 3.66 -28.08 13.98
CA VAL A 475 3.79 -29.37 14.66
C VAL A 475 2.81 -29.44 15.85
N ARG A 476 2.71 -28.37 16.66
CA ARG A 476 1.75 -28.32 17.79
C ARG A 476 0.29 -28.42 17.33
N THR A 477 -0.06 -27.81 16.18
CA THR A 477 -1.43 -27.81 15.65
C THR A 477 -1.83 -29.19 15.15
N LEU A 478 -0.94 -29.88 14.44
CA LEU A 478 -1.14 -31.26 13.99
C LEU A 478 -1.30 -32.25 15.15
N GLN A 479 -0.70 -31.96 16.31
CA GLN A 479 -0.88 -32.78 17.52
C GLN A 479 -2.27 -32.63 18.16
N LYS A 480 -2.93 -31.47 18.00
CA LYS A 480 -4.28 -31.24 18.55
C LYS A 480 -5.38 -31.97 17.77
N SER A 481 -5.18 -32.22 16.47
CA SER A 481 -6.19 -32.91 15.64
C SER A 481 -6.22 -34.42 15.85
N GLU A 482 -5.14 -35.06 16.32
CA GLU A 482 -5.09 -36.51 16.57
C GLU A 482 -5.62 -36.94 17.96
N ASN A 483 -5.73 -36.01 18.92
CA ASN A 483 -5.98 -36.35 20.34
C ASN A 483 -7.34 -35.88 20.92
N GLY A 484 -8.38 -35.60 20.11
CA GLY A 484 -9.65 -35.10 20.68
C GLY A 484 -10.95 -35.32 19.89
N MET A 485 -11.65 -36.44 20.17
CA MET A 485 -13.10 -36.43 20.39
C MET A 485 -13.34 -36.71 21.89
N THR A 486 -13.63 -35.67 22.67
CA THR A 486 -14.57 -35.63 23.82
C THR A 486 -14.54 -34.21 24.39
N GLY A 487 -15.72 -33.61 24.57
CA GLY A 487 -15.90 -32.17 24.60
C GLY A 487 -15.52 -31.43 25.87
N SER A 488 -15.34 -30.11 25.70
CA SER A 488 -15.98 -29.05 26.48
C SER A 488 -15.86 -27.77 25.66
N ALA A 489 -16.99 -27.35 25.09
CA ALA A 489 -17.10 -26.10 24.35
C ALA A 489 -17.23 -24.95 25.33
N SER A 490 -16.14 -24.22 25.57
CA SER A 490 -16.17 -22.82 25.96
C SER A 490 -14.77 -22.24 25.87
N SER A 491 -14.66 -21.12 25.15
CA SER A 491 -13.47 -20.25 25.06
C SER A 491 -12.43 -20.65 24.01
N LEU A 492 -12.77 -20.52 22.73
CA LEU A 492 -11.84 -20.26 21.62
C LEU A 492 -12.66 -19.77 20.41
N ASN A 493 -13.11 -18.51 20.48
CA ASN A 493 -13.51 -17.73 19.32
C ASN A 493 -12.79 -16.39 19.44
N ASN A 494 -11.51 -16.39 19.13
CA ASN A 494 -10.74 -15.28 18.59
C ASN A 494 -9.35 -15.84 18.25
N ILE A 495 -8.86 -15.52 17.05
CA ILE A 495 -7.55 -15.92 16.50
C ILE A 495 -7.52 -17.34 15.90
N THR A 496 -8.28 -17.56 14.83
CA THR A 496 -7.87 -18.39 13.66
C THR A 496 -8.82 -18.16 12.48
N GLN A 497 -8.82 -16.93 11.96
CA GLN A 497 -9.27 -16.61 10.60
C GLN A 497 -8.36 -15.49 10.05
N LYS A 498 -7.07 -15.78 9.99
CA LYS A 498 -6.09 -15.07 9.16
C LYS A 498 -4.94 -16.05 8.95
N GLN A 499 -4.58 -16.24 7.68
CA GLN A 499 -3.60 -17.18 7.12
C GLN A 499 -4.06 -18.63 6.91
N GLU A 500 -4.04 -18.99 5.62
CA GLU A 500 -4.00 -20.33 5.01
C GLU A 500 -5.30 -21.12 4.84
N SER A 501 -6.11 -20.66 3.87
CA SER A 501 -6.68 -21.59 2.88
C SER A 501 -6.89 -20.89 1.53
N LEU A 502 -5.99 -21.12 0.56
CA LEU A 502 -6.31 -21.40 -0.85
C LEU A 502 -5.04 -21.34 -1.70
N LEU A 503 -4.38 -22.50 -1.82
CA LEU A 503 -3.62 -23.05 -2.95
C LEU A 503 -2.87 -24.27 -2.39
N THR A 504 -3.24 -25.51 -2.65
CA THR A 504 -3.29 -26.14 -3.97
C THR A 504 -3.99 -27.51 -3.88
N GLN A 505 -4.88 -27.80 -4.84
CA GLN A 505 -4.83 -29.05 -5.60
C GLN A 505 -5.78 -28.94 -6.79
N LYS A 506 -5.19 -28.71 -7.97
CA LYS A 506 -5.66 -29.23 -9.26
C LYS A 506 -4.56 -28.97 -10.28
N ASP A 507 -3.80 -30.02 -10.57
CA ASP A 507 -3.71 -30.52 -11.93
C ASP A 507 -2.98 -31.86 -11.95
N GLU A 508 -3.68 -32.89 -12.43
CA GLU A 508 -3.14 -33.82 -13.42
C GLU A 508 -4.26 -34.74 -13.90
N THR A 509 -4.76 -34.52 -15.12
CA THR A 509 -4.53 -35.42 -16.28
C THR A 509 -5.55 -35.16 -17.38
N ASN A 510 -5.06 -35.12 -18.62
CA ASN A 510 -5.89 -35.33 -19.79
C ASN A 510 -5.07 -36.10 -20.83
N ARG A 511 -5.47 -37.35 -21.13
CA ARG A 511 -5.86 -37.83 -22.47
C ARG A 511 -5.86 -39.37 -22.59
N VAL A 512 -6.86 -39.84 -23.34
CA VAL A 512 -6.89 -40.93 -24.36
C VAL A 512 -7.93 -42.07 -24.12
N ALA A 513 -8.98 -41.99 -24.96
CA ALA A 513 -9.69 -43.04 -25.73
C ALA A 513 -10.57 -44.16 -25.11
N PHE A 514 -11.83 -44.14 -25.60
CA PHE A 514 -12.68 -45.23 -26.13
C PHE A 514 -13.21 -46.39 -25.26
N LYS A 515 -14.54 -46.56 -25.39
CA LYS A 515 -15.41 -47.77 -25.43
C LYS A 515 -16.22 -48.18 -24.17
N ARG A 516 -17.55 -48.10 -24.39
CA ARG A 516 -18.66 -49.06 -24.09
C ARG A 516 -18.92 -49.56 -22.65
N GLN A 517 -20.05 -49.10 -22.08
CA GLN A 517 -21.22 -49.83 -21.48
C GLN A 517 -21.03 -51.19 -20.73
N PRO A 518 -21.97 -51.63 -19.86
CA PRO A 518 -22.64 -51.01 -18.70
C PRO A 518 -22.76 -52.01 -17.49
N ASN A 519 -23.63 -51.73 -16.49
CA ASN A 519 -24.17 -52.55 -15.37
C ASN A 519 -23.71 -52.10 -13.97
N GLU A 520 -24.57 -51.47 -13.17
CA GLU A 520 -25.71 -52.00 -12.38
C GLU A 520 -25.32 -52.78 -11.13
N HIS A 521 -25.45 -52.14 -9.96
CA HIS A 521 -26.26 -52.57 -8.78
C HIS A 521 -25.97 -51.60 -7.61
N CYS A 522 -26.92 -50.75 -7.19
CA CYS A 522 -27.88 -50.96 -6.07
C CYS A 522 -27.17 -51.25 -4.72
N ARG A 523 -27.47 -50.66 -3.55
CA ARG A 523 -28.60 -49.85 -3.02
C ARG A 523 -28.25 -49.44 -1.57
N LEU A 524 -28.56 -48.22 -1.16
CA LEU A 524 -29.19 -47.74 0.12
C LEU A 524 -28.92 -46.22 0.18
N MET A 525 -29.86 -45.29 0.32
CA MET A 525 -30.96 -45.20 1.28
C MET A 525 -32.11 -44.30 0.79
N SER A 526 -33.30 -44.64 1.31
CA SER A 526 -34.38 -43.77 1.81
C SER A 526 -35.11 -42.78 0.89
N ARG A 527 -36.42 -43.03 0.79
CA ARG A 527 -37.46 -42.27 0.12
C ARG A 527 -37.71 -40.92 0.80
N ILE A 528 -37.40 -39.82 0.13
CA ILE A 528 -37.93 -38.50 0.50
C ILE A 528 -39.31 -38.33 -0.14
N ASN A 529 -40.31 -38.02 0.67
CA ASN A 529 -41.70 -37.87 0.26
C ASN A 529 -41.86 -36.66 -0.68
N LYS A 530 -42.13 -36.92 -1.97
CA LYS A 530 -42.24 -35.91 -3.03
C LYS A 530 -43.27 -34.81 -2.72
N ASN A 531 -44.27 -35.11 -1.91
CA ASN A 531 -45.30 -34.14 -1.52
C ASN A 531 -44.75 -33.07 -0.56
N VAL A 532 -43.76 -33.41 0.28
CA VAL A 532 -43.12 -32.46 1.20
C VAL A 532 -42.19 -31.51 0.43
N ILE A 533 -41.47 -32.03 -0.55
CA ILE A 533 -40.63 -31.21 -1.44
C ILE A 533 -41.51 -30.26 -2.26
N LEU A 534 -42.64 -30.74 -2.79
CA LEU A 534 -43.55 -29.91 -3.56
C LEU A 534 -44.21 -28.81 -2.68
N ALA A 535 -44.56 -29.12 -1.43
CA ALA A 535 -45.07 -28.15 -0.47
C ALA A 535 -44.02 -27.08 -0.12
N LEU A 536 -42.76 -27.47 0.10
CA LEU A 536 -41.65 -26.54 0.34
C LEU A 536 -41.33 -25.66 -0.88
N LEU A 537 -41.37 -26.22 -2.08
CA LEU A 537 -41.15 -25.48 -3.32
C LEU A 537 -42.29 -24.50 -3.61
N THR A 538 -43.54 -24.88 -3.33
CA THR A 538 -44.69 -23.99 -3.49
C THR A 538 -44.72 -22.88 -2.45
N LEU A 539 -44.36 -23.16 -1.19
CA LEU A 539 -44.21 -22.14 -0.15
C LEU A 539 -43.08 -21.15 -0.46
N THR A 540 -41.91 -21.64 -0.88
CA THR A 540 -40.78 -20.77 -1.23
C THR A 540 -41.05 -19.97 -2.49
N SER A 541 -41.71 -20.56 -3.50
CA SER A 541 -42.15 -19.85 -4.70
C SER A 541 -43.20 -18.79 -4.39
N SER A 542 -44.17 -19.08 -3.51
CA SER A 542 -45.19 -18.11 -3.09
C SER A 542 -44.61 -16.95 -2.29
N ALA A 543 -43.67 -17.24 -1.38
CA ALA A 543 -42.94 -16.21 -0.63
C ALA A 543 -42.07 -15.34 -1.55
N PHE A 544 -41.43 -15.95 -2.55
CA PHE A 544 -40.66 -15.23 -3.56
C PHE A 544 -41.56 -14.36 -4.45
N LEU A 545 -42.74 -14.84 -4.83
CA LEU A 545 -43.71 -14.07 -5.60
C LEU A 545 -44.28 -12.90 -4.78
N LEU A 546 -44.55 -13.10 -3.50
CA LEU A 546 -44.97 -12.02 -2.59
C LEU A 546 -43.85 -11.00 -2.39
N PHE A 547 -42.60 -11.44 -2.28
CA PHE A 547 -41.44 -10.55 -2.25
C PHE A 547 -41.28 -9.80 -3.56
N GLN A 548 -41.46 -10.44 -4.72
CA GLN A 548 -41.45 -9.79 -6.02
C GLN A 548 -42.60 -8.82 -6.21
N LEU A 549 -43.81 -9.12 -5.73
CA LEU A 549 -44.97 -8.22 -5.77
C LEU A 549 -44.79 -7.04 -4.81
N TYR A 550 -44.21 -7.28 -3.63
CA TYR A 550 -43.83 -6.23 -2.70
C TYR A 550 -42.74 -5.33 -3.29
N TYR A 551 -41.69 -5.92 -3.87
CA TYR A 551 -40.62 -5.20 -4.56
C TYR A 551 -41.15 -4.45 -5.80
N TYR A 552 -42.09 -5.03 -6.54
CA TYR A 552 -42.72 -4.38 -7.68
C TYR A 552 -43.58 -3.20 -7.23
N LYS A 553 -44.40 -3.37 -6.18
CA LYS A 553 -45.27 -2.32 -5.63
C LYS A 553 -44.49 -1.19 -4.95
N HIS A 554 -43.38 -1.49 -4.27
CA HIS A 554 -42.61 -0.50 -3.51
C HIS A 554 -41.42 0.10 -4.25
N TYR A 555 -40.83 -0.61 -5.22
CA TYR A 555 -39.57 -0.21 -5.86
C TYR A 555 -39.68 0.01 -7.37
N LEU A 556 -40.48 -0.77 -8.12
CA LEU A 556 -40.62 -0.62 -9.58
C LEU A 556 -41.83 0.23 -10.00
N SER A 557 -42.95 0.20 -9.26
CA SER A 557 -44.11 1.06 -9.49
C SER A 557 -43.80 2.54 -9.25
N ALA A 558 -42.73 2.85 -8.52
CA ALA A 558 -42.23 4.22 -8.35
C ALA A 558 -41.36 4.70 -9.54
N LYS A 559 -41.00 3.82 -10.49
CA LYS A 559 -40.09 4.15 -11.61
C LYS A 559 -40.72 4.05 -12.99
N ASN A 560 -41.82 3.30 -13.18
CA ASN A 560 -42.54 3.23 -14.46
C ASN A 560 -44.02 3.56 -14.27
N GLY A 561 -44.32 4.85 -14.33
CA GLY A 561 -45.68 5.37 -14.19
C GLY A 561 -45.74 6.84 -14.59
N ALA A 562 -45.42 7.13 -15.85
CA ALA A 562 -45.90 8.33 -16.51
C ALA A 562 -47.42 8.20 -16.67
N SER A 563 -48.16 8.51 -15.61
CA SER A 563 -49.58 8.86 -15.71
C SER A 563 -49.67 10.35 -15.40
N LEU A 564 -50.06 11.13 -16.42
CA LEU A 564 -50.63 12.45 -16.24
C LEU A 564 -51.85 12.32 -15.32
N SER A 565 -51.64 12.40 -14.02
CA SER A 565 -52.72 12.66 -13.08
C SER A 565 -52.95 14.17 -13.12
N LYS A 566 -54.10 14.57 -13.68
CA LYS A 566 -54.67 15.92 -13.56
C LYS A 566 -54.82 16.25 -12.08
N HIS A 567 -53.77 16.79 -11.46
CA HIS A 567 -53.92 17.48 -10.20
C HIS A 567 -54.61 18.81 -10.48
N LYS A 568 -55.89 18.88 -10.10
CA LYS A 568 -56.57 20.14 -9.79
C LYS A 568 -55.61 20.97 -8.93
N GLY A 569 -55.27 22.15 -9.42
CA GLY A 569 -54.37 23.10 -8.76
C GLY A 569 -54.81 23.35 -7.32
N SER A 570 -54.05 22.81 -6.37
CA SER A 570 -54.04 23.33 -5.02
C SER A 570 -53.12 24.53 -5.07
N ARG A 571 -53.69 25.72 -4.89
CA ARG A 571 -52.97 26.99 -4.74
C ARG A 571 -52.11 26.93 -3.47
N VAL A 572 -50.93 26.32 -3.57
CA VAL A 572 -49.88 26.46 -2.56
C VAL A 572 -49.13 27.74 -2.93
N GLY A 573 -49.54 28.85 -2.33
CA GLY A 573 -48.75 30.08 -2.39
C GLY A 573 -47.35 29.87 -1.80
N PHE A 574 -46.51 30.90 -1.84
CA PHE A 574 -45.13 30.93 -1.32
C PHE A 574 -44.99 30.67 0.21
N ASP A 575 -45.52 29.55 0.72
CA ASP A 575 -45.62 29.23 2.15
C ASP A 575 -45.25 27.78 2.52
N GLY A 576 -44.69 27.03 1.58
CA GLY A 576 -44.10 25.70 1.86
C GLY A 576 -42.87 25.80 2.76
N THR A 577 -42.72 24.88 3.72
CA THR A 577 -41.58 24.85 4.66
C THR A 577 -40.22 24.77 3.95
N GLN A 578 -40.15 24.07 2.80
CA GLN A 578 -38.98 23.97 1.94
C GLN A 578 -38.58 25.30 1.31
N TRP A 579 -39.53 25.95 0.61
CA TRP A 579 -39.26 27.25 -0.01
C TRP A 579 -38.88 28.31 1.03
N ARG A 580 -39.49 28.30 2.21
CA ARG A 580 -39.10 29.19 3.31
C ARG A 580 -37.66 28.97 3.76
N ALA A 581 -37.21 27.72 3.83
CA ALA A 581 -35.83 27.39 4.15
C ALA A 581 -34.87 27.83 3.04
N VAL A 582 -35.17 27.55 1.77
CA VAL A 582 -34.35 28.00 0.63
C VAL A 582 -34.28 29.52 0.56
N LYS A 583 -35.41 30.23 0.70
CA LYS A 583 -35.45 31.69 0.72
C LYS A 583 -34.57 32.28 1.82
N LYS A 584 -34.69 31.78 3.07
CA LYS A 584 -33.83 32.24 4.18
C LYS A 584 -32.35 31.97 3.90
N PHE A 585 -32.03 30.81 3.31
CA PHE A 585 -30.65 30.45 2.96
C PHE A 585 -30.08 31.37 1.87
N ILE A 586 -30.81 31.63 0.79
CA ILE A 586 -30.39 32.55 -0.28
C ILE A 586 -30.23 33.99 0.25
N MET A 587 -31.15 34.45 1.10
CA MET A 587 -31.02 35.75 1.76
C MET A 587 -29.76 35.82 2.64
N LEU A 588 -29.48 34.77 3.41
CA LEU A 588 -28.29 34.65 4.24
C LEU A 588 -27.01 34.73 3.39
N THR A 589 -26.88 33.89 2.36
CA THR A 589 -25.67 33.85 1.53
C THR A 589 -25.48 35.14 0.74
N SER A 590 -26.56 35.73 0.22
CA SER A 590 -26.52 37.03 -0.46
C SER A 590 -26.09 38.16 0.50
N SER A 591 -26.65 38.24 1.72
CA SER A 591 -26.30 39.28 2.68
C SER A 591 -24.86 39.22 3.16
N GLN A 592 -24.24 38.04 3.07
CA GLN A 592 -22.85 37.79 3.46
C GLN A 592 -21.89 37.74 2.26
N ASN A 593 -22.36 38.07 1.04
CA ASN A 593 -21.59 37.97 -0.20
C ASN A 593 -20.91 36.60 -0.41
N VAL A 594 -21.60 35.51 -0.05
CA VAL A 594 -21.15 34.14 -0.26
C VAL A 594 -21.77 33.62 -1.57
N PRO A 595 -20.98 33.49 -2.67
CA PRO A 595 -21.52 33.06 -3.95
C PRO A 595 -21.80 31.56 -3.92
N VAL A 596 -23.08 31.21 -3.86
CA VAL A 596 -23.56 29.84 -3.94
C VAL A 596 -24.32 29.62 -5.26
N PHE A 597 -24.17 28.44 -5.85
CA PHE A 597 -24.90 28.06 -7.05
C PHE A 597 -25.63 26.74 -6.87
N LEU A 598 -26.76 26.58 -7.52
CA LEU A 598 -27.62 25.41 -7.41
C LEU A 598 -27.00 24.23 -8.15
N ILE A 599 -26.91 23.08 -7.46
CA ILE A 599 -26.43 21.80 -8.02
C ILE A 599 -27.41 20.65 -7.83
N ASP A 600 -28.61 20.92 -7.30
CA ASP A 600 -29.64 19.91 -7.08
C ASP A 600 -30.09 19.29 -8.41
N PRO A 601 -29.82 17.99 -8.66
CA PRO A 601 -30.05 17.41 -9.98
C PRO A 601 -31.52 17.47 -10.43
N LEU A 602 -32.45 17.30 -9.47
CA LEU A 602 -33.88 17.30 -9.78
C LEU A 602 -34.38 18.71 -10.10
N ILE A 603 -33.86 19.73 -9.41
CA ILE A 603 -34.25 21.12 -9.70
C ILE A 603 -33.65 21.56 -11.03
N LEU A 604 -32.37 21.27 -11.28
CA LEU A 604 -31.72 21.60 -12.54
C LEU A 604 -32.41 20.93 -13.74
N GLU A 605 -32.83 19.67 -13.61
CA GLU A 605 -33.58 18.96 -14.67
C GLU A 605 -34.95 19.62 -14.93
N LEU A 606 -35.64 20.08 -13.89
CA LEU A 606 -36.92 20.80 -14.03
C LEU A 606 -36.74 22.19 -14.67
N ILE A 607 -35.67 22.90 -14.28
CA ILE A 607 -35.31 24.20 -14.85
C ILE A 607 -34.98 24.04 -16.33
N ASP A 608 -34.21 23.03 -16.71
CA ASP A 608 -33.84 22.77 -18.10
C ASP A 608 -35.08 22.50 -18.98
N LYS A 609 -35.98 21.62 -18.51
CA LYS A 609 -37.26 21.32 -19.20
C LYS A 609 -38.18 22.55 -19.35
N SER A 610 -38.01 23.55 -18.49
CA SER A 610 -38.85 24.76 -18.44
C SER A 610 -38.06 26.04 -18.75
N PHE A 611 -36.87 25.93 -19.36
CA PHE A 611 -35.89 27.01 -19.37
C PHE A 611 -36.40 28.28 -20.05
N GLU A 612 -37.12 28.12 -21.18
CA GLU A 612 -37.76 29.24 -21.89
C GLU A 612 -38.89 29.91 -21.08
N GLN A 613 -39.57 29.18 -20.20
CA GLN A 613 -40.58 29.78 -19.31
C GLN A 613 -39.92 30.55 -18.17
N VAL A 614 -38.81 30.04 -17.62
CA VAL A 614 -38.05 30.66 -16.52
C VAL A 614 -37.35 31.95 -16.98
N LYS A 615 -36.81 31.97 -18.20
CA LYS A 615 -36.12 33.15 -18.78
C LYS A 615 -37.06 34.32 -19.10
N ASN A 616 -38.34 34.03 -19.38
CA ASN A 616 -39.35 35.02 -19.78
C ASN A 616 -40.18 35.58 -18.61
N VAL A 617 -39.92 35.20 -17.35
CA VAL A 617 -40.59 35.78 -16.18
C VAL A 617 -39.97 37.13 -15.83
N SER A 618 -40.38 38.19 -16.52
CA SER A 618 -40.06 39.56 -16.13
C SER A 618 -41.05 40.06 -15.07
N HIS A 619 -40.55 40.27 -13.84
CA HIS A 619 -41.14 41.09 -12.76
C HIS A 619 -42.69 41.10 -12.57
N GLY A 620 -43.37 39.99 -12.85
CA GLY A 620 -44.82 39.84 -12.68
C GLY A 620 -45.13 38.83 -11.59
N SER A 621 -46.02 39.20 -10.66
CA SER A 621 -46.55 38.38 -9.55
C SER A 621 -46.99 36.97 -9.99
N THR A 622 -46.09 35.99 -9.97
CA THR A 622 -46.42 34.57 -10.11
C THR A 622 -46.82 34.03 -8.74
N SER A 623 -48.08 33.68 -8.54
CA SER A 623 -48.63 33.23 -7.25
C SER A 623 -48.40 31.72 -6.96
N GLU A 624 -47.64 31.03 -7.80
CA GLU A 624 -47.41 29.58 -7.72
C GLU A 624 -45.91 29.25 -7.71
N CYS A 625 -45.48 28.57 -6.65
CA CYS A 625 -44.12 28.06 -6.48
C CYS A 625 -44.02 26.65 -7.08
N LYS A 626 -43.12 26.45 -8.05
CA LYS A 626 -43.05 25.23 -8.89
C LYS A 626 -41.82 24.36 -8.64
N PHE A 627 -40.70 24.93 -8.18
CA PHE A 627 -39.41 24.25 -8.13
C PHE A 627 -38.98 23.92 -6.70
N PHE A 628 -38.87 24.93 -5.83
CA PHE A 628 -38.40 24.79 -4.45
C PHE A 628 -39.50 24.37 -3.46
N CYS A 629 -40.77 24.39 -3.85
CA CYS A 629 -41.89 23.91 -3.02
C CYS A 629 -42.21 22.43 -3.17
N VAL A 630 -41.49 21.71 -4.06
CA VAL A 630 -41.71 20.28 -4.27
C VAL A 630 -41.20 19.49 -3.06
N PRO A 631 -42.05 18.63 -2.45
CA PRO A 631 -41.70 17.87 -1.26
C PRO A 631 -40.40 17.07 -1.38
N ARG A 632 -39.39 17.44 -0.59
CA ARG A 632 -38.07 16.79 -0.55
C ARG A 632 -37.34 17.02 0.77
N ASP A 633 -36.41 16.13 1.09
CA ASP A 633 -35.58 16.21 2.30
C ASP A 633 -34.50 17.28 2.19
N PHE A 634 -33.90 17.44 0.99
CA PHE A 634 -32.74 18.30 0.77
C PHE A 634 -32.88 19.20 -0.46
N THR A 635 -32.24 20.36 -0.42
CA THR A 635 -31.88 21.15 -1.61
C THR A 635 -30.37 21.33 -1.64
N ALA A 636 -29.71 20.97 -2.74
CA ALA A 636 -28.25 21.01 -2.86
C ALA A 636 -27.73 22.28 -3.55
N PHE A 637 -26.80 22.97 -2.88
CA PHE A 637 -26.04 24.09 -3.41
C PHE A 637 -24.55 23.79 -3.34
N ALA A 638 -23.78 24.49 -4.15
CA ALA A 638 -22.33 24.46 -4.18
C ALA A 638 -21.75 25.84 -3.93
N LEU A 639 -20.53 25.87 -3.41
CA LEU A 639 -19.69 27.06 -3.39
C LEU A 639 -18.26 26.70 -3.71
N GLN A 640 -17.48 27.68 -4.16
CA GLN A 640 -16.04 27.55 -4.30
C GLN A 640 -15.38 28.12 -3.04
N TYR A 641 -14.60 27.30 -2.34
CA TYR A 641 -14.11 27.64 -1.00
C TYR A 641 -13.31 28.95 -0.96
N HIS A 642 -12.48 29.20 -1.97
CA HIS A 642 -11.65 30.42 -2.06
C HIS A 642 -12.45 31.73 -2.16
N LEU A 643 -13.74 31.65 -2.49
CA LEU A 643 -14.63 32.82 -2.54
C LEU A 643 -15.31 33.11 -1.18
N TRP A 644 -15.15 32.22 -0.19
CA TRP A 644 -15.79 32.37 1.11
C TRP A 644 -14.84 32.99 2.14
N LYS A 645 -15.07 34.27 2.49
CA LYS A 645 -14.15 35.05 3.34
C LYS A 645 -14.45 35.01 4.85
N ASN A 646 -15.70 34.79 5.26
CA ASN A 646 -16.12 34.84 6.67
C ASN A 646 -17.04 33.66 7.01
N GLU A 647 -16.45 32.50 7.27
CA GLU A 647 -17.18 31.27 7.58
C GLU A 647 -17.87 31.33 8.97
N GLU A 648 -17.13 31.69 10.02
CA GLU A 648 -17.67 31.71 11.40
C GLU A 648 -18.82 32.71 11.57
N GLY A 649 -18.68 33.91 10.98
CA GLY A 649 -19.73 34.92 11.01
C GLY A 649 -20.99 34.46 10.30
N TRP A 650 -20.85 33.69 9.21
CA TRP A 650 -21.97 33.13 8.46
C TRP A 650 -22.78 32.13 9.30
N PHE A 651 -22.13 31.22 10.04
CA PHE A 651 -22.82 30.26 10.90
C PHE A 651 -23.61 30.92 12.02
N ARG A 652 -23.00 31.93 12.68
CA ARG A 652 -23.68 32.68 13.74
C ARG A 652 -24.96 33.36 13.22
N ILE A 653 -24.94 33.90 12.01
CA ILE A 653 -26.13 34.52 11.40
C ILE A 653 -27.14 33.44 10.99
N ALA A 654 -26.68 32.30 10.45
CA ALA A 654 -27.54 31.17 10.09
C ALA A 654 -28.34 30.66 11.31
N GLU A 655 -27.67 30.49 12.44
CA GLU A 655 -28.29 30.07 13.71
C GLU A 655 -29.31 31.11 14.21
N ASN A 656 -28.98 32.40 14.16
CA ASN A 656 -29.92 33.49 14.47
C ASN A 656 -31.14 33.51 13.54
N MET A 657 -30.99 33.04 12.29
CA MET A 657 -32.10 32.88 11.34
C MET A 657 -32.89 31.58 11.55
N GLY A 658 -32.49 30.74 12.52
CA GLY A 658 -33.15 29.52 12.96
C GLY A 658 -32.60 28.22 12.35
N PHE A 659 -31.50 28.28 11.60
CA PHE A 659 -30.88 27.07 11.06
C PHE A 659 -30.10 26.33 12.16
N GLN A 660 -30.20 25.01 12.15
CA GLN A 660 -29.23 24.13 12.80
C GLN A 660 -28.22 23.73 11.74
N CYS A 661 -26.95 24.06 11.91
CA CYS A 661 -25.94 23.77 10.91
C CYS A 661 -24.91 22.75 11.43
N LEU A 662 -24.45 21.89 10.52
CA LEU A 662 -23.40 20.91 10.74
C LEU A 662 -22.28 21.15 9.73
N LYS A 663 -21.05 21.35 10.22
CA LYS A 663 -19.82 21.36 9.43
C LYS A 663 -19.24 19.96 9.37
N ILE A 664 -18.87 19.51 8.18
CA ILE A 664 -18.23 18.22 7.94
C ILE A 664 -16.87 18.48 7.29
N GLU A 665 -15.83 18.11 8.02
CA GLU A 665 -14.44 18.33 7.65
C GLU A 665 -13.65 17.02 7.67
N SER A 666 -12.57 16.99 6.90
CA SER A 666 -11.65 15.87 6.81
C SER A 666 -10.26 16.35 6.41
N LYS A 667 -9.26 15.51 6.60
CA LYS A 667 -7.89 15.73 6.10
C LYS A 667 -7.92 16.06 4.60
N ASP A 668 -7.13 17.06 4.22
CA ASP A 668 -6.95 17.50 2.84
C ASP A 668 -6.10 16.48 2.06
N PRO A 669 -6.69 15.72 1.13
CA PRO A 669 -5.94 14.72 0.37
C PRO A 669 -4.89 15.33 -0.56
N ARG A 670 -4.98 16.63 -0.88
CA ARG A 670 -3.98 17.33 -1.73
C ARG A 670 -2.64 17.50 -1.02
N LEU A 671 -2.65 17.48 0.31
CA LEU A 671 -1.47 17.71 1.14
C LEU A 671 -0.89 16.41 1.70
N ASP A 672 -1.52 15.26 1.46
CA ASP A 672 -1.05 13.95 1.96
C ASP A 672 0.37 13.61 1.45
N GLY A 673 0.81 14.20 0.33
CA GLY A 673 2.16 14.07 -0.22
C GLY A 673 3.25 14.90 0.50
N ILE A 674 2.88 15.92 1.28
CA ILE A 674 3.80 16.90 1.88
C ILE A 674 3.85 16.71 3.41
N ASP A 675 4.99 16.27 3.94
CA ASP A 675 5.12 15.86 5.35
C ASP A 675 4.74 16.95 6.37
N SER A 676 5.09 18.21 6.10
CA SER A 676 4.80 19.34 6.99
C SER A 676 3.33 19.74 7.03
N LEU A 677 2.53 19.38 6.01
CA LEU A 677 1.15 19.81 5.84
C LEU A 677 0.14 18.65 5.87
N SER A 678 0.63 17.42 5.90
CA SER A 678 -0.17 16.20 5.98
C SER A 678 -1.02 16.19 7.24
N GLY A 679 -2.34 16.07 7.07
CA GLY A 679 -3.30 16.06 8.17
C GLY A 679 -4.04 17.38 8.43
N THR A 680 -3.76 18.44 7.68
CA THR A 680 -4.58 19.67 7.68
C THR A 680 -6.03 19.34 7.35
N GLU A 681 -6.99 19.75 8.18
CA GLU A 681 -8.42 19.53 7.92
C GLU A 681 -9.03 20.67 7.10
N ILE A 682 -9.87 20.31 6.13
CA ILE A 682 -10.62 21.25 5.30
C ILE A 682 -12.12 20.94 5.35
N PRO A 683 -13.00 21.96 5.27
CA PRO A 683 -14.43 21.74 5.18
C PRO A 683 -14.83 21.13 3.83
N LEU A 684 -15.60 20.06 3.85
CA LEU A 684 -16.04 19.38 2.62
C LEU A 684 -17.53 19.60 2.34
N HIS A 685 -18.34 19.60 3.40
CA HIS A 685 -19.78 19.76 3.29
C HIS A 685 -20.32 20.51 4.50
N TYR A 686 -21.38 21.28 4.26
CA TYR A 686 -22.21 21.83 5.32
C TYR A 686 -23.66 21.38 5.14
N ILE A 687 -24.32 21.10 6.25
CA ILE A 687 -25.74 20.75 6.26
C ILE A 687 -26.47 21.69 7.20
N CYS A 688 -27.33 22.55 6.65
CA CYS A 688 -28.11 23.50 7.43
C CYS A 688 -29.60 23.16 7.36
N LYS A 689 -30.16 22.75 8.49
CA LYS A 689 -31.55 22.29 8.64
C LYS A 689 -32.42 23.39 9.22
N LEU A 690 -33.57 23.64 8.62
CA LEU A 690 -34.62 24.51 9.15
C LEU A 690 -35.94 23.75 9.14
N ALA A 691 -36.52 23.56 10.34
CA ALA A 691 -37.69 22.71 10.53
C ALA A 691 -37.49 21.29 9.94
N SER A 692 -38.24 20.94 8.89
CA SER A 692 -38.19 19.62 8.25
C SER A 692 -37.33 19.55 6.98
N HIS A 693 -36.77 20.66 6.51
CA HIS A 693 -35.99 20.71 5.27
C HIS A 693 -34.53 21.08 5.53
N ALA A 694 -33.60 20.47 4.79
CA ALA A 694 -32.18 20.72 4.93
C ALA A 694 -31.55 21.25 3.63
N ILE A 695 -30.62 22.17 3.78
CA ILE A 695 -29.75 22.65 2.71
C ILE A 695 -28.45 21.85 2.78
N HIS A 696 -28.08 21.20 1.68
CA HIS A 696 -26.78 20.56 1.53
C HIS A 696 -25.86 21.48 0.73
N LEU A 697 -24.87 22.05 1.39
CA LEU A 697 -23.89 22.92 0.78
C LEU A 697 -22.59 22.14 0.54
N VAL A 698 -22.26 21.90 -0.72
CA VAL A 698 -21.08 21.16 -1.16
C VAL A 698 -19.94 22.13 -1.42
N VAL A 699 -18.80 21.90 -0.78
CA VAL A 699 -17.62 22.75 -0.92
C VAL A 699 -16.77 22.22 -2.06
N PHE A 700 -16.59 23.06 -3.09
CA PHE A 700 -15.70 22.80 -4.21
C PHE A 700 -14.36 23.51 -4.03
N TYR A 701 -13.31 22.80 -4.37
CA TYR A 701 -11.93 23.27 -4.42
C TYR A 701 -11.43 23.25 -5.86
N GLU A 702 -10.73 24.29 -6.27
CA GLU A 702 -9.99 24.28 -7.54
C GLU A 702 -8.74 23.41 -7.40
N ARG A 703 -8.39 22.70 -8.48
CA ARG A 703 -7.19 21.85 -8.57
C ARG A 703 -6.37 22.16 -9.83
N SER A 704 -5.10 21.74 -9.84
CA SER A 704 -4.09 22.11 -10.86
C SER A 704 -4.49 21.75 -12.29
N GLY A 705 -5.34 20.73 -12.47
CA GLY A 705 -5.90 20.36 -13.77
C GLY A 705 -7.05 21.24 -14.31
N ASN A 706 -7.31 22.41 -13.70
CA ASN A 706 -8.41 23.33 -14.05
C ASN A 706 -9.81 22.67 -13.97
N TYR A 707 -10.10 22.06 -12.84
CA TYR A 707 -11.40 21.44 -12.55
C TYR A 707 -11.81 21.71 -11.10
N LEU A 708 -13.08 21.47 -10.81
CA LEU A 708 -13.64 21.59 -9.46
C LEU A 708 -13.71 20.21 -8.81
N TRP A 709 -13.20 20.10 -7.59
CA TRP A 709 -13.23 18.88 -6.78
C TRP A 709 -14.03 19.08 -5.50
N HIS A 710 -14.83 18.09 -5.10
CA HIS A 710 -15.41 18.02 -3.76
C HIS A 710 -15.03 16.72 -3.05
N GLY A 711 -14.97 16.76 -1.73
CA GLY A 711 -14.56 15.61 -0.92
C GLY A 711 -15.66 14.58 -0.64
N HIS A 712 -15.27 13.55 0.10
CA HIS A 712 -16.18 12.52 0.64
C HIS A 712 -16.78 13.00 1.96
N LEU A 713 -18.09 12.86 2.09
CA LEU A 713 -18.80 13.01 3.35
C LEU A 713 -18.60 11.77 4.24
N ARG A 714 -17.59 11.80 5.12
CA ARG A 714 -17.39 10.80 6.17
C ARG A 714 -17.76 11.37 7.53
N LEU A 715 -18.75 10.76 8.18
CA LEU A 715 -19.20 11.19 9.50
C LEU A 715 -18.23 10.70 10.58
N LYS A 716 -17.65 11.64 11.35
CA LYS A 716 -16.87 11.34 12.56
C LYS A 716 -17.80 10.78 13.66
N GLY A 717 -17.23 10.01 14.61
CA GLY A 717 -18.01 9.24 15.60
C GLY A 717 -18.94 10.06 16.50
N HIS A 718 -18.67 11.35 16.70
CA HIS A 718 -19.45 12.26 17.53
C HIS A 718 -20.66 12.90 16.81
N ILE A 719 -20.78 12.76 15.49
CA ILE A 719 -21.86 13.39 14.72
C ILE A 719 -23.16 12.57 14.85
N ASP A 720 -24.27 13.24 15.19
CA ASP A 720 -25.59 12.61 15.22
C ASP A 720 -26.04 12.17 13.81
N LYS A 721 -26.03 10.86 13.56
CA LYS A 721 -26.47 10.26 12.30
C LYS A 721 -27.97 10.41 12.04
N LYS A 722 -28.76 10.86 13.03
CA LYS A 722 -30.21 11.15 12.90
C LYS A 722 -30.51 12.61 12.55
N PHE A 723 -29.49 13.48 12.50
CA PHE A 723 -29.65 14.90 12.20
C PHE A 723 -30.46 15.14 10.90
N VAL A 724 -30.07 14.42 9.85
CA VAL A 724 -30.74 14.35 8.54
C VAL A 724 -30.58 12.93 7.95
N PRO A 725 -31.39 12.52 6.95
CA PRO A 725 -31.20 11.23 6.30
C PRO A 725 -30.00 11.24 5.33
N PHE A 726 -28.77 11.23 5.86
CA PHE A 726 -27.50 11.34 5.10
C PHE A 726 -27.40 10.41 3.88
N ARG A 727 -27.99 9.21 3.94
CA ARG A 727 -27.99 8.25 2.82
C ARG A 727 -28.74 8.72 1.57
N LYS A 728 -29.58 9.76 1.70
CA LYS A 728 -30.33 10.37 0.60
C LYS A 728 -29.63 11.58 -0.02
N LEU A 729 -28.48 12.00 0.51
CA LEU A 729 -27.68 13.07 -0.09
C LEU A 729 -27.14 12.63 -1.45
N GLN A 730 -27.24 13.51 -2.45
CA GLN A 730 -26.80 13.22 -3.81
C GLN A 730 -25.28 13.35 -3.96
N PHE A 731 -24.65 14.19 -3.14
CA PHE A 731 -23.21 14.45 -3.17
C PHE A 731 -22.53 13.94 -1.90
N GLY A 732 -21.24 13.63 -2.00
CA GLY A 732 -20.42 13.22 -0.86
C GLY A 732 -20.37 11.70 -0.60
N ARG A 733 -21.07 10.85 -1.37
CA ARG A 733 -20.89 9.37 -1.29
C ARG A 733 -19.47 8.94 -1.69
N TYR A 734 -18.86 9.70 -2.59
CA TYR A 734 -17.48 9.59 -3.03
C TYR A 734 -16.97 11.03 -3.32
N PRO A 735 -15.65 11.26 -3.33
CA PRO A 735 -15.10 12.50 -3.88
C PRO A 735 -15.51 12.63 -5.35
N GLY A 736 -15.74 13.85 -5.81
CA GLY A 736 -16.21 14.11 -7.18
C GLY A 736 -15.41 15.19 -7.86
N ALA A 737 -15.22 15.07 -9.17
CA ALA A 737 -14.57 16.04 -10.03
C ALA A 737 -15.46 16.44 -11.20
N PHE A 738 -15.54 17.75 -11.45
CA PHE A 738 -16.41 18.39 -12.42
C PHE A 738 -15.61 19.41 -13.22
N ASP A 739 -15.93 19.56 -14.50
CA ASP A 739 -15.42 20.70 -15.27
C ASP A 739 -15.94 22.00 -14.65
N ARG A 740 -15.19 23.10 -14.84
CA ARG A 740 -15.57 24.40 -14.27
C ARG A 740 -16.81 24.92 -15.01
N PRO A 741 -18.00 25.02 -14.37
CA PRO A 741 -19.18 25.51 -15.04
C PRO A 741 -19.12 27.04 -15.16
N GLU A 742 -19.46 27.57 -16.33
CA GLU A 742 -19.89 28.97 -16.42
C GLU A 742 -21.21 29.11 -15.67
N LEU A 743 -21.31 30.12 -14.79
CA LEU A 743 -22.53 30.36 -14.01
C LEU A 743 -23.35 31.49 -14.63
N GLN A 744 -24.68 31.37 -14.51
CA GLN A 744 -25.62 32.43 -14.88
C GLN A 744 -26.63 32.63 -13.74
N GLN A 745 -27.05 33.88 -13.55
CA GLN A 745 -28.08 34.23 -12.57
C GLN A 745 -29.45 34.17 -13.22
N ILE A 746 -30.40 33.52 -12.55
CA ILE A 746 -31.80 33.41 -12.99
C ILE A 746 -32.75 33.60 -11.81
N THR A 747 -34.00 33.97 -12.09
CA THR A 747 -35.06 34.06 -11.08
C THR A 747 -35.91 32.78 -11.10
N VAL A 748 -35.92 32.02 -9.99
CA VAL A 748 -36.70 30.78 -9.84
C VAL A 748 -37.56 30.86 -8.58
N ASP A 749 -38.88 30.68 -8.73
CA ASP A 749 -39.87 30.86 -7.65
C ASP A 749 -39.70 32.19 -6.88
N GLY A 750 -39.41 33.27 -7.60
CA GLY A 750 -39.20 34.60 -7.04
C GLY A 750 -37.88 34.78 -6.26
N LEU A 751 -36.93 33.85 -6.38
CA LEU A 751 -35.60 33.91 -5.77
C LEU A 751 -34.52 34.04 -6.85
N GLU A 752 -33.57 34.94 -6.63
CA GLU A 752 -32.37 35.09 -7.46
C GLU A 752 -31.37 33.97 -7.12
N VAL A 753 -31.04 33.12 -8.10
CA VAL A 753 -30.20 31.93 -7.91
C VAL A 753 -29.18 31.81 -9.04
N LEU A 754 -27.93 31.49 -8.69
CA LEU A 754 -26.91 31.11 -9.68
C LEU A 754 -27.07 29.65 -10.07
N ILE A 755 -26.98 29.34 -11.37
CA ILE A 755 -27.00 27.98 -11.92
C ILE A 755 -25.89 27.81 -12.95
N PRO A 756 -25.48 26.57 -13.28
CA PRO A 756 -24.68 26.31 -14.46
C PRO A 756 -25.39 26.80 -15.73
N LYS A 757 -24.65 27.46 -16.62
CA LYS A 757 -25.15 27.99 -17.90
C LYS A 757 -25.64 26.89 -18.84
N ASN A 758 -25.03 25.70 -18.73
CA ASN A 758 -25.49 24.46 -19.36
C ASN A 758 -25.85 23.44 -18.26
N PRO A 759 -27.10 23.43 -17.75
CA PRO A 759 -27.52 22.51 -16.71
C PRO A 759 -27.36 21.05 -17.11
N MET A 760 -27.66 20.71 -18.37
CA MET A 760 -27.58 19.33 -18.87
C MET A 760 -26.16 18.78 -18.86
N HIS A 761 -25.17 19.57 -19.27
CA HIS A 761 -23.77 19.14 -19.18
C HIS A 761 -23.37 18.79 -17.74
N PHE A 762 -23.73 19.64 -16.77
CA PHE A 762 -23.46 19.38 -15.37
C PHE A 762 -24.16 18.10 -14.89
N LEU A 763 -25.42 17.88 -15.29
CA LEU A 763 -26.19 16.67 -14.95
C LEU A 763 -25.59 15.39 -15.54
N GLU A 764 -25.06 15.45 -16.76
CA GLU A 764 -24.36 14.34 -17.41
C GLU A 764 -23.04 13.97 -16.70
N GLU A 765 -22.37 14.96 -16.11
CA GLU A 765 -21.15 14.75 -15.32
C GLU A 765 -21.43 14.07 -13.96
N VAL A 766 -22.56 14.38 -13.29
CA VAL A 766 -22.88 13.86 -11.93
C VAL A 766 -22.66 12.34 -11.78
N PRO A 767 -23.23 11.45 -12.62
CA PRO A 767 -23.04 10.01 -12.46
C PRO A 767 -21.61 9.54 -12.78
N HIS A 768 -20.83 10.33 -13.52
CA HIS A 768 -19.46 10.02 -13.93
C HIS A 768 -18.39 10.81 -13.15
N SER A 769 -18.82 11.55 -12.12
CA SER A 769 -17.97 12.49 -11.38
C SER A 769 -16.99 11.82 -10.43
N ARG A 770 -17.17 10.52 -10.12
CA ARG A 770 -16.40 9.82 -9.09
C ARG A 770 -14.90 10.00 -9.29
N PHE A 771 -14.24 10.48 -8.24
CA PHE A 771 -12.82 10.80 -8.23
C PHE A 771 -12.06 9.85 -7.29
N ILE A 772 -10.90 9.38 -7.74
CA ILE A 772 -9.97 8.55 -6.98
C ILE A 772 -8.71 9.35 -6.74
N GLU A 773 -8.36 9.56 -5.47
CA GLU A 773 -7.10 10.19 -5.10
C GLU A 773 -5.91 9.27 -5.38
N CYS A 774 -4.77 9.88 -5.66
CA CYS A 774 -3.53 9.13 -5.61
C CYS A 774 -3.22 8.67 -4.19
N ARG A 775 -2.61 7.50 -4.07
CA ARG A 775 -2.26 6.89 -2.79
C ARG A 775 -0.90 7.38 -2.30
N TYR A 776 -0.80 8.66 -1.96
CA TYR A 776 0.48 9.29 -1.60
C TYR A 776 1.18 8.62 -0.42
N LYS A 777 0.44 8.12 0.57
CA LYS A 777 1.00 7.41 1.73
C LYS A 777 1.65 6.11 1.33
N GLU A 778 0.97 5.31 0.51
CA GLU A 778 1.48 4.05 0.00
C GLU A 778 2.61 4.25 -1.02
N ALA A 779 2.52 5.30 -1.86
CA ALA A 779 3.59 5.67 -2.79
C ALA A 779 4.87 6.07 -2.03
N ARG A 780 4.74 6.78 -0.90
CA ARG A 780 5.88 7.09 -0.03
C ARG A 780 6.49 5.83 0.58
N ALA A 781 5.67 4.93 1.12
CA ALA A 781 6.14 3.65 1.63
C ALA A 781 6.85 2.82 0.53
N PHE A 782 6.33 2.89 -0.70
CA PHE A 782 6.98 2.28 -1.86
C PHE A 782 8.36 2.91 -2.13
N PHE A 783 8.49 4.24 -2.12
CA PHE A 783 9.79 4.90 -2.34
C PHE A 783 10.78 4.74 -1.19
N GLN A 784 10.30 4.51 0.04
CA GLN A 784 11.15 4.13 1.17
C GLN A 784 11.76 2.73 0.98
N GLN A 785 11.03 1.82 0.36
CA GLN A 785 11.50 0.46 0.08
C GLN A 785 12.30 0.37 -1.22
N TYR A 786 11.92 1.15 -2.23
CA TYR A 786 12.49 1.16 -3.57
C TYR A 786 12.83 2.59 -3.95
N LEU A 787 14.11 2.97 -3.80
CA LEU A 787 14.61 4.32 -4.06
C LEU A 787 14.11 4.86 -5.42
N ASP A 788 13.59 6.08 -5.40
CA ASP A 788 13.16 6.75 -6.63
C ASP A 788 14.38 7.02 -7.52
N ASP A 789 14.21 6.80 -8.82
CA ASP A 789 15.26 7.01 -9.80
C ASP A 789 15.24 8.48 -10.22
N ASN A 790 16.16 9.26 -9.65
CA ASN A 790 16.31 10.69 -9.91
C ASN A 790 17.50 11.01 -10.82
N THR A 791 17.92 10.04 -11.63
CA THR A 791 18.92 10.28 -12.68
C THR A 791 18.42 11.31 -13.70
N VAL A 792 19.34 11.98 -14.39
CA VAL A 792 19.01 12.99 -15.41
C VAL A 792 18.14 12.36 -16.51
N GLU A 793 18.46 11.13 -16.89
CA GLU A 793 17.73 10.35 -17.89
C GLU A 793 16.31 10.03 -17.42
N ALA A 794 16.13 9.61 -16.17
CA ALA A 794 14.81 9.34 -15.59
C ALA A 794 13.96 10.61 -15.50
N MET A 795 14.54 11.74 -15.07
CA MET A 795 13.84 13.02 -15.02
C MET A 795 13.46 13.52 -16.42
N ALA A 796 14.36 13.40 -17.40
CA ALA A 796 14.09 13.74 -18.79
C ALA A 796 12.94 12.88 -19.35
N PHE A 797 12.96 11.56 -19.12
CA PHE A 797 11.88 10.68 -19.53
C PHE A 797 10.53 11.08 -18.92
N ARG A 798 10.48 11.31 -17.59
CA ARG A 798 9.23 11.73 -16.92
C ARG A 798 8.69 13.04 -17.49
N LYS A 799 9.58 14.00 -17.82
CA LYS A 799 9.20 15.25 -18.46
C LYS A 799 8.61 15.01 -19.86
N SER A 800 9.30 14.29 -20.73
CA SER A 800 8.82 14.01 -22.08
C SER A 800 7.53 13.19 -22.09
N ALA A 801 7.39 12.23 -21.17
CA ALA A 801 6.16 11.47 -20.97
C ALA A 801 4.98 12.33 -20.47
N LYS A 802 5.22 13.29 -19.56
CA LYS A 802 4.22 14.26 -19.12
C LYS A 802 3.75 15.14 -20.28
N GLU A 803 4.67 15.70 -21.06
CA GLU A 803 4.35 16.53 -22.24
C GLU A 803 3.56 15.72 -23.29
N LEU A 804 3.96 14.48 -23.54
CA LEU A 804 3.27 13.57 -24.45
C LEU A 804 1.84 13.25 -23.98
N LEU A 805 1.67 12.96 -22.69
CA LEU A 805 0.35 12.70 -22.10
C LEU A 805 -0.56 13.94 -22.18
N GLN A 806 -0.03 15.15 -21.91
CA GLN A 806 -0.76 16.41 -22.04
C GLN A 806 -1.26 16.63 -23.47
N LEU A 807 -0.39 16.41 -24.47
CA LEU A 807 -0.73 16.54 -25.88
C LEU A 807 -1.80 15.52 -26.27
N ALA A 808 -1.61 14.25 -25.90
CA ALA A 808 -2.57 13.19 -26.20
C ALA A 808 -3.95 13.45 -25.59
N ALA A 809 -3.98 13.85 -24.31
CA ALA A 809 -5.21 14.19 -23.62
C ALA A 809 -5.92 15.39 -24.25
N LYS A 810 -5.18 16.41 -24.73
CA LYS A 810 -5.75 17.57 -25.43
C LYS A 810 -6.36 17.14 -26.77
N THR A 811 -5.65 16.32 -27.54
CA THR A 811 -6.11 15.83 -28.84
C THR A 811 -7.37 14.97 -28.70
N LEU A 812 -7.38 14.00 -27.80
CA LEU A 812 -8.53 13.11 -27.57
C LEU A 812 -9.75 13.87 -27.02
N ARG A 813 -9.55 14.85 -26.12
CA ARG A 813 -10.65 15.72 -25.66
C ARG A 813 -11.24 16.56 -26.78
N LYS A 814 -10.43 17.11 -27.69
CA LYS A 814 -10.93 17.86 -28.85
C LYS A 814 -11.78 16.98 -29.76
N LEU A 815 -11.44 15.70 -29.87
CA LEU A 815 -12.24 14.71 -30.60
C LEU A 815 -13.47 14.23 -29.81
N GLY A 816 -13.62 14.55 -28.53
CA GLY A 816 -14.66 13.99 -27.67
C GLY A 816 -14.55 12.48 -27.48
N VAL A 817 -13.32 11.94 -27.52
CA VAL A 817 -13.04 10.51 -27.29
C VAL A 817 -12.68 10.32 -25.82
N ARG A 818 -13.39 9.41 -25.14
CA ARG A 818 -13.12 9.06 -23.76
C ARG A 818 -11.94 8.08 -23.70
N PHE A 819 -10.95 8.40 -22.87
CA PHE A 819 -9.74 7.60 -22.69
C PHE A 819 -9.36 7.54 -21.22
N TRP A 820 -8.52 6.58 -20.83
CA TRP A 820 -7.97 6.43 -19.48
C TRP A 820 -6.50 6.04 -19.50
N LEU A 821 -5.81 6.20 -18.36
CA LEU A 821 -4.45 5.68 -18.19
C LEU A 821 -4.49 4.16 -18.18
N SER A 822 -3.75 3.51 -19.07
CA SER A 822 -3.69 2.06 -19.18
C SER A 822 -2.33 1.52 -18.71
N SER A 823 -2.22 0.20 -18.57
CA SER A 823 -0.94 -0.52 -18.44
C SER A 823 0.08 0.15 -17.49
N GLY A 824 1.29 0.45 -17.94
CA GLY A 824 2.40 0.91 -17.11
C GLY A 824 2.16 2.33 -16.58
N THR A 825 1.44 3.14 -17.35
CA THR A 825 1.03 4.49 -16.94
C THR A 825 0.01 4.45 -15.80
N CYS A 826 -0.98 3.55 -15.86
CA CYS A 826 -1.93 3.32 -14.76
C CYS A 826 -1.24 2.76 -13.51
N LEU A 827 -0.31 1.81 -13.68
CA LEU A 827 0.46 1.24 -12.58
C LEU A 827 1.30 2.31 -11.88
N GLY A 828 1.96 3.18 -12.65
CA GLY A 828 2.76 4.29 -12.14
C GLY A 828 1.93 5.24 -11.28
N TRP A 829 0.80 5.69 -11.81
CA TRP A 829 -0.17 6.49 -11.05
C TRP A 829 -0.57 5.78 -9.75
N TYR A 830 -1.02 4.54 -9.81
CA TYR A 830 -1.61 3.88 -8.65
C TYR A 830 -0.59 3.46 -7.58
N ARG A 831 0.58 2.96 -7.98
CA ARG A 831 1.60 2.40 -7.07
C ARG A 831 2.48 3.48 -6.45
N GLN A 832 2.88 4.47 -7.25
CA GLN A 832 3.97 5.39 -6.90
C GLN A 832 3.64 6.87 -7.18
N CYS A 833 2.37 7.19 -7.50
CA CYS A 833 1.91 8.55 -7.78
C CYS A 833 2.76 9.34 -8.78
N ASN A 834 3.44 8.63 -9.68
CA ASN A 834 4.41 9.20 -10.60
C ASN A 834 4.56 8.31 -11.85
N ILE A 835 5.17 8.85 -12.89
CA ILE A 835 5.53 8.10 -14.10
C ILE A 835 6.67 7.12 -13.75
N ILE A 836 6.55 5.87 -14.18
CA ILE A 836 7.58 4.84 -13.99
C ILE A 836 8.76 5.16 -14.92
N SER A 837 9.90 5.57 -14.37
CA SER A 837 11.06 6.07 -15.14
C SER A 837 11.60 5.10 -16.21
N TYR A 838 11.39 3.80 -16.02
CA TYR A 838 11.91 2.74 -16.90
C TYR A 838 10.83 2.09 -17.79
N SER A 839 9.62 2.66 -17.89
CA SER A 839 8.55 2.17 -18.78
C SER A 839 8.85 2.42 -20.28
N LYS A 840 9.49 3.55 -20.61
CA LYS A 840 9.85 4.01 -21.97
C LYS A 840 8.68 4.43 -22.86
N ASP A 841 7.44 4.29 -22.41
CA ASP A 841 6.22 4.63 -23.14
C ASP A 841 5.14 5.23 -22.23
N VAL A 842 4.12 5.80 -22.86
CA VAL A 842 2.87 6.26 -22.26
C VAL A 842 1.75 5.40 -22.81
N ASP A 843 0.97 4.79 -21.94
CA ASP A 843 -0.08 3.84 -22.28
C ASP A 843 -1.46 4.43 -22.01
N LEU A 844 -2.30 4.48 -23.05
CA LEU A 844 -3.70 4.88 -22.94
C LEU A 844 -4.65 3.77 -23.37
N GLY A 845 -5.81 3.72 -22.73
CA GLY A 845 -6.91 2.84 -23.10
C GLY A 845 -8.07 3.64 -23.70
N ILE A 846 -8.71 3.08 -24.72
CA ILE A 846 -9.94 3.61 -25.33
C ILE A 846 -10.92 2.45 -25.51
N PHE A 847 -12.21 2.65 -25.23
CA PHE A 847 -13.21 1.64 -25.57
C PHE A 847 -13.38 1.60 -27.08
N ILE A 848 -13.43 0.41 -27.68
CA ILE A 848 -13.55 0.31 -29.14
C ILE A 848 -14.85 0.96 -29.67
N LYS A 849 -15.92 0.98 -28.87
CA LYS A 849 -17.17 1.67 -29.19
C LYS A 849 -17.02 3.20 -29.32
N ASP A 850 -15.97 3.77 -28.72
CA ASP A 850 -15.63 5.19 -28.77
C ASP A 850 -14.56 5.49 -29.83
N TYR A 851 -14.15 4.50 -30.64
CA TYR A 851 -13.20 4.69 -31.73
C TYR A 851 -13.74 5.67 -32.78
N LYS A 852 -12.86 6.56 -33.25
CA LYS A 852 -13.12 7.45 -34.38
C LYS A 852 -11.99 7.32 -35.41
N SER A 853 -12.36 7.33 -36.68
CA SER A 853 -11.41 7.18 -37.80
C SER A 853 -10.42 8.35 -37.92
N ASP A 854 -10.77 9.52 -37.37
CA ASP A 854 -9.97 10.74 -37.38
C ASP A 854 -8.90 10.80 -36.27
N ILE A 855 -8.86 9.81 -35.36
CA ILE A 855 -7.84 9.73 -34.29
C ILE A 855 -6.43 9.83 -34.88
N ILE A 856 -6.13 9.04 -35.91
CA ILE A 856 -4.79 9.00 -36.52
C ILE A 856 -4.41 10.36 -37.10
N SER A 857 -5.28 10.95 -37.93
CA SER A 857 -5.04 12.27 -38.53
C SER A 857 -4.91 13.36 -37.47
N ALA A 858 -5.73 13.33 -36.41
CA ALA A 858 -5.68 14.33 -35.36
C ALA A 858 -4.37 14.28 -34.56
N PHE A 859 -3.83 13.08 -34.32
CA PHE A 859 -2.53 12.92 -33.69
C PHE A 859 -1.39 13.36 -34.62
N GLN A 860 -1.46 13.03 -35.92
CA GLN A 860 -0.49 13.51 -36.92
C GLN A 860 -0.49 15.05 -37.02
N ASP A 861 -1.66 15.67 -37.08
CA ASP A 861 -1.84 17.13 -37.08
C ASP A 861 -1.33 17.79 -35.80
N ALA A 862 -1.39 17.06 -34.67
CA ALA A 862 -0.84 17.49 -33.39
C ALA A 862 0.69 17.30 -33.30
N GLY A 863 1.34 16.79 -34.34
CA GLY A 863 2.78 16.57 -34.39
C GLY A 863 3.25 15.23 -33.83
N LEU A 864 2.34 14.24 -33.72
CA LEU A 864 2.65 12.88 -33.30
C LEU A 864 2.47 11.92 -34.48
N PRO A 865 3.53 11.62 -35.26
CA PRO A 865 3.43 10.71 -36.38
C PRO A 865 3.10 9.29 -35.90
N LEU A 866 2.28 8.59 -36.68
CA LEU A 866 1.97 7.18 -36.46
C LEU A 866 3.25 6.36 -36.65
N LYS A 867 3.59 5.53 -35.65
CA LYS A 867 4.74 4.63 -35.66
C LYS A 867 4.33 3.23 -36.11
N HIS A 868 3.20 2.74 -35.61
CA HIS A 868 2.60 1.52 -36.11
C HIS A 868 1.10 1.47 -35.86
N LYS A 869 0.43 0.68 -36.69
CA LYS A 869 -0.96 0.28 -36.53
C LYS A 869 -1.06 -1.22 -36.67
N PHE A 870 -1.62 -1.87 -35.66
CA PHE A 870 -1.87 -3.30 -35.66
C PHE A 870 -3.35 -3.63 -35.55
N GLY A 871 -3.77 -4.71 -36.20
CA GLY A 871 -5.12 -5.26 -36.12
C GLY A 871 -6.19 -4.46 -36.87
N LYS A 872 -7.45 -4.81 -36.61
CA LYS A 872 -8.66 -4.20 -37.21
C LYS A 872 -9.55 -3.65 -36.11
N VAL A 873 -10.47 -2.73 -36.45
CA VAL A 873 -11.40 -2.14 -35.47
C VAL A 873 -12.16 -3.22 -34.72
N GLU A 874 -12.59 -4.26 -35.42
CA GLU A 874 -13.31 -5.42 -34.88
C GLU A 874 -12.44 -6.42 -34.13
N ASP A 875 -11.10 -6.34 -34.25
CA ASP A 875 -10.20 -7.35 -33.69
C ASP A 875 -8.78 -6.84 -33.48
N SER A 876 -8.45 -6.68 -32.19
CA SER A 876 -7.08 -6.48 -31.72
C SER A 876 -6.42 -5.20 -32.27
N LEU A 877 -7.19 -4.10 -32.41
CA LEU A 877 -6.67 -2.78 -32.80
C LEU A 877 -5.70 -2.22 -31.75
N GLU A 878 -4.55 -1.74 -32.22
CA GLU A 878 -3.53 -1.05 -31.44
C GLU A 878 -2.93 0.06 -32.31
N LEU A 879 -2.77 1.25 -31.75
CA LEU A 879 -2.15 2.39 -32.42
C LEU A 879 -1.01 2.91 -31.57
N SER A 880 0.16 3.08 -32.19
CA SER A 880 1.30 3.68 -31.51
C SER A 880 1.84 4.87 -32.27
N PHE A 881 2.14 5.93 -31.55
CA PHE A 881 2.64 7.19 -32.09
C PHE A 881 4.02 7.49 -31.53
N GLN A 882 4.86 8.11 -32.36
CA GLN A 882 6.21 8.52 -31.97
C GLN A 882 6.16 9.91 -31.33
N GLY A 883 6.47 9.98 -30.03
CA GLY A 883 6.71 11.25 -29.34
C GLY A 883 8.16 11.72 -29.48
N LYS A 884 8.46 12.85 -28.84
CA LYS A 884 9.83 13.39 -28.71
C LYS A 884 10.70 12.45 -27.86
N ASP A 885 12.02 12.57 -28.02
CA ASP A 885 13.03 11.86 -27.22
C ASP A 885 12.86 10.32 -27.19
N ASP A 886 12.36 9.75 -28.29
CA ASP A 886 12.04 8.32 -28.45
C ASP A 886 10.97 7.77 -27.48
N VAL A 887 10.20 8.63 -26.80
CA VAL A 887 9.07 8.22 -25.96
C VAL A 887 7.88 7.89 -26.86
N LYS A 888 7.32 6.69 -26.72
CA LYS A 888 6.17 6.24 -27.50
C LYS A 888 4.86 6.48 -26.75
N LEU A 889 3.80 6.76 -27.50
CA LEU A 889 2.41 6.72 -27.02
C LEU A 889 1.74 5.48 -27.59
N ASP A 890 1.35 4.55 -26.74
CA ASP A 890 0.64 3.34 -27.12
C ASP A 890 -0.83 3.45 -26.70
N ILE A 891 -1.73 3.27 -27.66
CA ILE A 891 -3.19 3.32 -27.47
C ILE A 891 -3.77 1.93 -27.71
N PHE A 892 -4.28 1.34 -26.63
CA PHE A 892 -4.93 0.04 -26.64
C PHE A 892 -6.44 0.18 -26.69
N PHE A 893 -7.08 -0.57 -27.60
CA PHE A 893 -8.53 -0.59 -27.71
C PHE A 893 -9.13 -1.76 -26.93
N PHE A 894 -10.12 -1.44 -26.09
CA PHE A 894 -10.79 -2.42 -25.23
C PHE A 894 -12.16 -2.79 -25.78
N TYR A 895 -12.38 -4.09 -25.87
CA TYR A 895 -13.59 -4.75 -26.33
C TYR A 895 -14.34 -5.28 -25.11
N GLU A 896 -15.63 -4.98 -25.04
CA GLU A 896 -16.50 -5.42 -23.94
C GLU A 896 -17.21 -6.72 -24.31
N GLU A 897 -17.09 -7.72 -23.46
CA GLU A 897 -17.79 -9.00 -23.55
C GLU A 897 -18.84 -9.10 -22.43
N THR A 898 -19.57 -10.23 -22.37
CA THR A 898 -20.64 -10.40 -21.37
C THR A 898 -20.12 -10.36 -19.93
N ASP A 899 -18.98 -10.99 -19.67
CA ASP A 899 -18.41 -11.23 -18.33
C ASP A 899 -17.03 -10.57 -18.11
N HIS A 900 -16.36 -10.13 -19.18
CA HIS A 900 -15.01 -9.57 -19.10
C HIS A 900 -14.80 -8.45 -20.14
N MET A 901 -13.64 -7.81 -20.08
CA MET A 901 -13.14 -6.92 -21.12
C MET A 901 -11.79 -7.41 -21.62
N TRP A 902 -11.39 -7.00 -22.81
CA TRP A 902 -10.09 -7.38 -23.35
C TRP A 902 -9.50 -6.36 -24.31
N ASN A 903 -8.19 -6.28 -24.40
CA ASN A 903 -7.49 -5.62 -25.50
C ASN A 903 -6.56 -6.60 -26.22
N GLY A 904 -6.22 -6.28 -27.47
CA GLY A 904 -5.37 -7.12 -28.31
C GLY A 904 -3.91 -6.68 -28.31
N GLY A 905 -3.05 -7.56 -28.82
CA GLY A 905 -1.67 -7.25 -29.20
C GLY A 905 -1.22 -8.12 -30.36
N THR A 906 -0.37 -7.59 -31.24
CA THR A 906 0.09 -8.30 -32.44
C THR A 906 1.62 -8.36 -32.51
N GLN A 907 2.18 -9.56 -32.71
CA GLN A 907 3.60 -9.73 -32.97
C GLN A 907 3.90 -9.58 -34.46
N ALA A 908 4.41 -8.41 -34.86
CA ALA A 908 4.68 -8.06 -36.26
C ALA A 908 5.46 -9.13 -37.06
N LYS A 909 6.53 -9.71 -36.49
CA LYS A 909 7.39 -10.67 -37.19
C LYS A 909 6.73 -12.01 -37.53
N THR A 910 5.69 -12.40 -36.81
CA THR A 910 5.09 -13.74 -36.92
C THR A 910 3.59 -13.71 -37.20
N GLY A 911 2.96 -12.53 -37.14
CA GLY A 911 1.51 -12.37 -37.21
C GLY A 911 0.74 -12.95 -36.00
N LYS A 912 1.43 -13.43 -34.95
CA LYS A 912 0.77 -13.99 -33.77
C LYS A 912 -0.02 -12.93 -33.03
N LYS A 913 -1.25 -13.27 -32.65
CA LYS A 913 -2.14 -12.42 -31.88
C LYS A 913 -2.17 -12.82 -30.42
N PHE A 914 -2.37 -11.84 -29.56
CA PHE A 914 -2.52 -11.98 -28.12
C PHE A 914 -3.76 -11.24 -27.65
N LYS A 915 -4.39 -11.75 -26.59
CA LYS A 915 -5.57 -11.18 -25.94
C LYS A 915 -5.29 -11.05 -24.45
N TYR A 916 -5.45 -9.86 -23.91
CA TYR A 916 -5.30 -9.57 -22.48
C TYR A 916 -6.68 -9.48 -21.85
N LEU A 917 -6.96 -10.33 -20.87
CA LEU A 917 -8.28 -10.40 -20.24
C LEU A 917 -8.33 -9.55 -18.97
N PHE A 918 -9.38 -8.75 -18.83
CA PHE A 918 -9.62 -7.90 -17.67
C PHE A 918 -11.02 -8.16 -17.11
N PRO A 919 -11.19 -8.13 -15.78
CA PRO A 919 -12.51 -7.99 -15.18
C PRO A 919 -13.23 -6.75 -15.71
N LYS A 920 -14.57 -6.72 -15.65
CA LYS A 920 -15.31 -5.50 -15.97
C LYS A 920 -14.94 -4.38 -15.00
N PHE A 921 -14.75 -3.19 -15.54
CA PHE A 921 -14.47 -1.96 -14.82
C PHE A 921 -15.27 -0.79 -15.42
N THR A 922 -15.45 0.23 -14.60
CA THR A 922 -15.98 1.55 -15.00
C THR A 922 -14.87 2.58 -14.96
N LEU A 923 -15.12 3.81 -15.44
CA LEU A 923 -14.12 4.87 -15.46
C LEU A 923 -14.39 5.90 -14.36
N CYS A 924 -13.34 6.24 -13.62
CA CYS A 924 -13.32 7.24 -12.56
C CYS A 924 -12.34 8.34 -12.96
N TRP A 925 -12.56 9.57 -12.49
CA TRP A 925 -11.58 10.64 -12.60
C TRP A 925 -10.44 10.47 -11.59
N THR A 926 -9.26 10.94 -11.94
CA THR A 926 -8.13 11.13 -11.04
C THR A 926 -7.35 12.37 -11.48
N GLU A 927 -6.46 12.82 -10.61
CA GLU A 927 -5.35 13.68 -10.98
C GLU A 927 -4.09 12.83 -11.22
N PHE A 928 -3.37 13.12 -12.30
CA PHE A 928 -2.05 12.56 -12.55
C PHE A 928 -1.22 13.60 -13.29
N VAL A 929 -0.01 13.89 -12.80
CA VAL A 929 0.91 14.89 -13.38
C VAL A 929 0.23 16.23 -13.74
N ASP A 930 -0.57 16.75 -12.80
CA ASP A 930 -1.34 18.00 -12.91
C ASP A 930 -2.48 17.98 -13.96
N MET A 931 -2.98 16.79 -14.30
CA MET A 931 -4.04 16.62 -15.27
C MET A 931 -5.23 15.85 -14.70
N LYS A 932 -6.45 16.30 -15.00
CA LYS A 932 -7.68 15.51 -14.83
C LYS A 932 -7.77 14.47 -15.94
N VAL A 933 -7.67 13.19 -15.58
CA VAL A 933 -7.70 12.03 -16.52
C VAL A 933 -8.51 10.89 -15.94
N HIS A 934 -8.95 9.94 -16.77
CA HIS A 934 -9.63 8.75 -16.27
C HIS A 934 -8.68 7.62 -15.91
N VAL A 935 -9.17 6.76 -15.02
CA VAL A 935 -8.60 5.47 -14.61
C VAL A 935 -9.72 4.45 -14.41
N PRO A 936 -9.45 3.14 -14.45
CA PRO A 936 -10.42 2.12 -14.06
C PRO A 936 -10.82 2.31 -12.59
N CYS A 937 -12.11 2.38 -12.28
CA CYS A 937 -12.61 2.51 -10.92
C CYS A 937 -12.23 1.28 -10.06
N GLU A 938 -12.31 0.09 -10.65
CA GLU A 938 -11.86 -1.20 -10.12
C GLU A 938 -10.34 -1.35 -10.37
N THR A 939 -9.58 -0.38 -9.85
CA THR A 939 -8.16 -0.20 -10.18
C THR A 939 -7.30 -1.40 -9.78
N ILE A 940 -7.57 -1.99 -8.60
CA ILE A 940 -6.78 -3.11 -8.09
C ILE A 940 -6.99 -4.32 -8.98
N GLU A 941 -8.23 -4.64 -9.31
CA GLU A 941 -8.60 -5.76 -10.15
C GLU A 941 -8.01 -5.62 -11.57
N TYR A 942 -8.04 -4.40 -12.11
CA TYR A 942 -7.40 -4.07 -13.39
C TYR A 942 -5.88 -4.27 -13.35
N ILE A 943 -5.20 -3.75 -12.32
CA ILE A 943 -3.74 -3.86 -12.17
C ILE A 943 -3.32 -5.30 -11.89
N GLU A 944 -4.01 -6.01 -10.99
CA GLU A 944 -3.70 -7.41 -10.66
C GLU A 944 -3.93 -8.34 -11.85
N ALA A 945 -4.91 -8.06 -12.71
CA ALA A 945 -5.06 -8.79 -13.96
C ALA A 945 -3.82 -8.65 -14.85
N ASN A 946 -3.27 -7.44 -14.98
CA ASN A 946 -2.17 -7.17 -15.90
C ASN A 946 -0.78 -7.50 -15.33
N TYR A 947 -0.58 -7.38 -14.02
CA TYR A 947 0.72 -7.48 -13.36
C TYR A 947 0.82 -8.60 -12.31
N GLY A 948 -0.29 -9.26 -11.99
CA GLY A 948 -0.36 -10.28 -10.94
C GLY A 948 -0.30 -9.70 -9.53
N LYS A 949 -0.42 -10.56 -8.52
CA LYS A 949 -0.48 -10.16 -7.09
C LYS A 949 0.78 -9.47 -6.55
N THR A 950 1.89 -9.59 -7.28
CA THR A 950 3.19 -9.00 -6.93
C THR A 950 3.44 -7.64 -7.56
N TRP A 951 2.41 -6.97 -8.13
CA TRP A 951 2.52 -5.67 -8.82
C TRP A 951 3.17 -4.54 -8.00
N LYS A 952 3.18 -4.67 -6.67
CA LYS A 952 3.87 -3.76 -5.75
C LYS A 952 5.40 -3.82 -5.86
N ILE A 953 5.95 -4.92 -6.36
CA ILE A 953 7.39 -5.10 -6.55
C ILE A 953 7.79 -4.50 -7.91
N PRO A 954 8.77 -3.59 -7.97
CA PRO A 954 9.28 -3.06 -9.23
C PRO A 954 9.85 -4.15 -10.13
N VAL A 955 9.49 -4.13 -11.41
CA VAL A 955 10.03 -5.04 -12.43
C VAL A 955 10.58 -4.19 -13.56
N LYS A 956 11.91 -4.18 -13.74
CA LYS A 956 12.59 -3.38 -14.79
C LYS A 956 12.63 -4.06 -16.15
N THR A 957 12.39 -5.38 -16.21
CA THR A 957 12.37 -6.18 -17.44
C THR A 957 10.99 -6.79 -17.63
N TRP A 958 10.27 -6.36 -18.67
CA TRP A 958 8.91 -6.80 -18.93
C TRP A 958 8.78 -7.35 -20.35
N ASP A 959 8.30 -8.58 -20.50
CA ASP A 959 7.96 -9.17 -21.79
C ASP A 959 6.44 -9.17 -21.97
N TRP A 960 5.92 -8.22 -22.74
CA TRP A 960 4.48 -7.96 -22.91
C TRP A 960 3.66 -9.21 -23.31
N LYS A 961 4.26 -10.21 -23.97
CA LYS A 961 3.60 -11.46 -24.41
C LYS A 961 3.72 -12.63 -23.42
N ARG A 962 4.53 -12.51 -22.35
CA ARG A 962 4.81 -13.61 -21.40
C ARG A 962 4.67 -13.22 -19.94
N SER A 963 5.01 -11.99 -19.58
CA SER A 963 5.00 -11.50 -18.20
C SER A 963 3.57 -11.26 -17.67
N PRO A 964 2.63 -10.66 -18.44
CA PRO A 964 1.27 -10.45 -17.93
C PRO A 964 0.55 -11.78 -17.69
N PRO A 965 -0.03 -12.03 -16.50
CA PRO A 965 -0.70 -13.30 -16.21
C PRO A 965 -2.04 -13.45 -16.94
N ASN A 966 -2.61 -12.34 -17.42
CA ASN A 966 -3.86 -12.32 -18.18
C ASN A 966 -3.69 -12.46 -19.70
N VAL A 967 -2.46 -12.56 -20.22
CA VAL A 967 -2.24 -12.71 -21.66
C VAL A 967 -2.56 -14.14 -22.13
N ARG A 968 -3.29 -14.23 -23.25
CA ARG A 968 -3.63 -15.50 -23.91
C ARG A 968 -3.30 -15.42 -25.40
N PRO A 969 -2.83 -16.51 -26.04
CA PRO A 969 -2.77 -16.58 -27.49
C PRO A 969 -4.17 -16.39 -28.11
N ASN A 970 -4.26 -15.60 -29.19
CA ASN A 970 -5.53 -15.27 -29.85
C ASN A 970 -5.51 -15.59 -31.36
N GLY A 971 -4.76 -16.65 -31.73
CA GLY A 971 -4.58 -17.06 -33.12
C GLY A 971 -3.43 -16.33 -33.83
N VAL A 972 -3.47 -16.34 -35.16
CA VAL A 972 -2.46 -15.74 -36.05
C VAL A 972 -3.19 -15.06 -37.20
N TRP A 973 -2.73 -13.87 -37.60
CA TRP A 973 -3.25 -13.18 -38.78
C TRP A 973 -2.92 -13.98 -40.06
N PRO A 974 -3.89 -14.17 -40.98
CA PRO A 974 -3.62 -14.76 -42.29
C PRO A 974 -2.57 -13.95 -43.04
N ILE A 975 -1.61 -14.60 -43.70
CA ILE A 975 -0.51 -13.93 -44.41
C ILE A 975 -1.03 -12.94 -45.47
N SER A 976 -2.16 -13.26 -46.11
CA SER A 976 -2.83 -12.39 -47.08
C SER A 976 -3.32 -11.06 -46.50
N GLU A 977 -3.46 -10.95 -45.19
CA GLU A 977 -3.95 -9.75 -44.50
C GLU A 977 -2.81 -8.94 -43.84
N TRP A 978 -1.55 -9.40 -43.89
CA TRP A 978 -0.46 -8.78 -43.15
C TRP A 978 -0.22 -7.32 -43.54
N ASP A 979 -0.33 -6.98 -44.82
CA ASP A 979 -0.17 -5.60 -45.31
C ASP A 979 -1.24 -4.64 -44.76
N GLU A 980 -2.41 -5.17 -44.38
CA GLU A 980 -3.52 -4.41 -43.80
C GLU A 980 -3.40 -4.29 -42.27
N VAL A 981 -3.08 -5.41 -41.60
CA VAL A 981 -3.16 -5.53 -40.13
C VAL A 981 -1.81 -5.36 -39.41
N ILE A 982 -0.70 -5.25 -40.15
CA ILE A 982 0.64 -5.04 -39.61
C ILE A 982 1.30 -3.88 -40.38
N GLN A 983 0.98 -2.66 -39.97
CA GLN A 983 1.49 -1.44 -40.62
C GLN A 983 2.56 -0.81 -39.74
N LEU A 984 3.80 -0.79 -40.22
CA LEU A 984 4.96 -0.15 -39.59
C LEU A 984 5.36 1.06 -40.46
N TYR A 985 5.60 2.21 -39.83
CA TYR A 985 5.88 3.48 -40.51
C TYR A 985 7.26 4.03 -40.21
#